data_AF-A0A3L8C0C6-F1
#
_entry.id   AF-A0A3L8C0C6-F1
#
_cell.length_a   1.000
_cell.length_b   1.000
_cell.length_c   1.000
_cell.angle_alpha   90.00
_cell.angle_beta   90.00
_cell.angle_gamma   90.00
#
_symmetry.space_group_name_H-M   'P 1'
#
loop_
_entity.id
_entity.type
_entity.pdbx_description
1 polymer ?
#
loop_
_entity_poly.entity_id
_entity_poly.type
_entity_poly.pdbx_seq_one_letter_code
_entity_poly.pdbx_strand_id
1 'polypeptide(L)'
;MLMSAGDAMVSFVRRSIASSKKIRPTSILNPLIRSGQVNTGKNHLQLDDIQAHLIRSARPSAARYYFLTITNPQEFARFIAAPAFRQLLISDGNLHTEGGTAIASPCFLNIGFTYSGLQRMGLPEHLIRQFPPAFREGMARRAQFIGDQWGDYPTQWEGFYGSPHIHVFLGVNYVPSLEDECARPPQEWSDADRDRHFKIIDDCVASLRQEQPEFPGCHCLAQEQAHVIRYQSLIREHFGFVDGISQPRINDGMPGCAVAGKKESREADWAPLAAGEFLLGYQDELDLKNREPVTSKTDKAAAGDINPLSPVQQDPDKAAFQALTMNGSFLVYRKLEQDVAAFRDYCQDDAELAAKLVGRQQDGTPLTGGHPKPKQNDFDYHDDTQGERCPFTSHVRRVNPRLTLNDGVDEGTSLVDQHRIIRRGMPYGRFIEPGECAASAPAEPRGLHFFCYNARIDSQFEFIQKNWINNCDFMHMPSPIIDPIVGSRGPADLGQFSFNQQRLPVFGLKQYVHVKGGEYFFTPGRKALGLIAGLAQPINPFQIPKQHIDTFQPESSDPLDVARYVDATALLSGKRFVKLKLDAGGAERFYYYFAHPEDVMSILKQTALFTNDHYARKIRNLTGGTMLLSRPNTAERVELKAQSAQQIEHQGFQQQLKTLLQAPLQEIRNAFLQTGQLELVEGLARQLPLQVIKGFYGVAAPEAVAKRILSKTQIAHFFDRADFAELPPVWQTKYDELGFSTTPDQTLLFWVRMLFIEVFLNLYNADYLTELAKNASGELIEHLDAQVRQRIEAAEDDGTLMSRFIQLFQQHYGDSGDALVKAVRQSVLELMVGSTDTTAKGISMVVKSLLEMGNDLVSGLQFLAASQPGVSDAAKPAVMAQVKQALEAWRMADESTRAAMEPGLDPMLDQAIVTCLRLNPVAPVLPRYCTNGATYTSSAGEVLNIEPGSVVLLVSQVTMGANLKHQVSPQQEPFIFMDGTPHACMGHHVAMLEIREALKMLLTLPNVRPAAGNLGDMTFKYNMPASMLLRCDRAD
;
A
#
# COMPACT_ATOMS: atom_id res chain seq x y z
N MET A 1 83.23 32.94 8.51
CA MET A 1 83.70 32.42 9.81
C MET A 1 82.60 32.68 10.83
N LEU A 2 82.27 31.66 11.63
CA LEU A 2 81.70 31.78 12.98
C LEU A 2 80.20 32.11 13.14
N MET A 3 79.44 31.02 13.27
CA MET A 3 78.40 30.69 14.26
C MET A 3 77.60 31.78 15.02
N SER A 4 76.28 31.58 14.91
CA SER A 4 75.27 31.44 15.97
C SER A 4 74.34 32.63 16.31
N ALA A 5 73.05 32.26 16.35
CA ALA A 5 71.86 32.93 16.88
C ALA A 5 71.50 34.29 16.25
N GLY A 6 70.45 34.30 15.42
CA GLY A 6 69.88 35.50 14.79
C GLY A 6 68.38 35.59 15.03
N ASP A 7 67.98 36.74 15.58
CA ASP A 7 66.69 37.09 16.17
C ASP A 7 65.49 37.13 15.22
N ALA A 8 64.31 36.98 15.83
CA ALA A 8 62.99 37.10 15.24
C ALA A 8 62.59 38.55 14.96
N MET A 9 62.13 38.87 13.74
CA MET A 9 61.22 40.00 13.48
C MET A 9 60.63 40.04 12.04
N VAL A 10 59.74 39.12 11.65
CA VAL A 10 58.72 39.36 10.59
C VAL A 10 57.52 38.44 10.85
N SER A 11 56.41 38.99 11.36
CA SER A 11 55.19 38.26 11.68
C SER A 11 53.97 38.78 10.90
N PHE A 12 53.32 37.83 10.22
CA PHE A 12 51.86 37.67 10.10
C PHE A 12 51.01 38.91 9.79
N VAL A 13 50.74 39.15 8.50
CA VAL A 13 49.74 40.10 8.01
C VAL A 13 48.58 39.38 7.33
N ARG A 14 47.39 39.84 7.73
CA ARG A 14 46.03 39.51 7.33
C ARG A 14 45.69 39.87 5.86
N ARG A 15 44.70 39.12 5.33
CA ARG A 15 43.59 39.51 4.42
C ARG A 15 43.92 39.84 2.94
N SER A 16 43.29 39.13 2.01
CA SER A 16 42.05 39.54 1.31
C SER A 16 41.91 38.94 -0.12
N ILE A 17 40.78 38.27 -0.37
CA ILE A 17 39.87 38.36 -1.54
C ILE A 17 40.37 38.06 -3.00
N ALA A 18 39.59 37.17 -3.62
CA ALA A 18 39.19 37.06 -5.04
C ALA A 18 40.04 36.32 -6.10
N SER A 19 39.30 35.42 -6.78
CA SER A 19 39.20 35.22 -8.24
C SER A 19 39.72 33.89 -8.84
N SER A 20 38.73 33.07 -9.28
CA SER A 20 38.57 32.42 -10.60
C SER A 20 39.73 31.54 -11.13
N LYS A 21 39.62 30.24 -11.43
CA LYS A 21 38.85 29.46 -12.45
C LYS A 21 39.42 28.02 -12.28
N LYS A 22 38.77 26.85 -12.41
CA LYS A 22 37.80 26.29 -13.37
C LYS A 22 37.32 24.95 -12.77
N ILE A 23 36.04 24.62 -12.92
CA ILE A 23 35.42 23.35 -12.49
C ILE A 23 35.42 22.35 -13.67
N ARG A 24 35.75 21.08 -13.38
CA ARG A 24 35.11 19.88 -13.97
C ARG A 24 34.98 18.80 -12.87
N PRO A 25 33.89 18.01 -12.82
CA PRO A 25 33.58 17.16 -11.67
C PRO A 25 33.97 15.69 -11.90
N THR A 26 34.76 15.10 -11.00
CA THR A 26 34.82 13.65 -10.77
C THR A 26 35.29 13.37 -9.32
N SER A 27 34.67 12.34 -8.74
CA SER A 27 34.96 11.62 -7.48
C SER A 27 34.75 12.34 -6.13
N ILE A 28 33.58 12.09 -5.54
CA ILE A 28 33.38 12.14 -4.08
C ILE A 28 33.00 10.73 -3.62
N LEU A 29 34.02 9.96 -3.24
CA LEU A 29 33.94 8.84 -2.30
C LEU A 29 35.19 8.92 -1.43
N ASN A 30 34.99 9.25 -0.15
CA ASN A 30 35.93 9.27 0.98
C ASN A 30 36.98 10.40 1.05
N PRO A 31 37.25 10.97 2.26
CA PRO A 31 37.62 10.17 3.44
C PRO A 31 37.05 10.62 4.82
N LEU A 32 36.67 9.65 5.66
CA LEU A 32 36.57 9.79 7.11
C LEU A 32 37.09 8.51 7.79
N ILE A 33 38.41 8.44 8.02
CA ILE A 33 39.02 7.55 9.03
C ILE A 33 40.18 8.29 9.70
N ARG A 34 40.00 8.60 10.99
CA ARG A 34 40.97 8.78 12.09
C ARG A 34 40.12 9.31 13.26
N SER A 35 40.08 8.75 14.46
CA SER A 35 41.08 8.02 15.25
C SER A 35 40.41 7.45 16.51
N GLY A 36 40.89 6.31 17.04
CA GLY A 36 40.67 5.92 18.44
C GLY A 36 40.67 4.40 18.70
N GLN A 37 41.85 3.85 19.03
CA GLN A 37 42.14 2.47 19.48
C GLN A 37 41.69 1.30 18.58
N VAL A 38 42.65 0.83 17.77
CA VAL A 38 42.56 -0.39 16.96
C VAL A 38 42.84 -1.61 17.83
N ASN A 39 41.84 -2.47 18.01
CA ASN A 39 42.04 -3.85 18.44
C ASN A 39 42.29 -4.71 17.17
N THR A 40 43.38 -5.46 17.12
CA THR A 40 43.93 -6.10 15.91
C THR A 40 43.31 -7.47 15.56
N GLY A 41 42.01 -7.66 15.80
CA GLY A 41 41.31 -8.92 15.55
C GLY A 41 40.76 -9.08 14.13
N LYS A 42 40.78 -10.31 13.60
CA LYS A 42 40.00 -10.71 12.41
C LYS A 42 38.54 -10.93 12.85
N ASN A 43 37.60 -10.21 12.22
CA ASN A 43 36.12 -10.33 12.30
C ASN A 43 35.40 -9.39 13.30
N HIS A 44 34.48 -8.52 12.82
CA HIS A 44 33.74 -7.55 13.66
C HIS A 44 32.32 -7.17 13.17
N LEU A 45 31.33 -7.18 14.08
CA LEU A 45 30.02 -6.55 13.93
C LEU A 45 30.12 -5.01 13.93
N GLN A 46 29.27 -4.33 13.15
CA GLN A 46 29.22 -2.86 13.10
C GLN A 46 28.34 -2.26 14.23
N LEU A 47 28.78 -2.42 15.48
CA LEU A 47 28.03 -2.01 16.67
C LEU A 47 27.64 -0.52 16.71
N ASP A 48 28.40 0.35 16.05
CA ASP A 48 28.11 1.79 15.97
C ASP A 48 26.91 2.15 15.08
N ASP A 49 26.49 1.21 14.22
CA ASP A 49 25.41 1.39 13.26
C ASP A 49 24.13 0.65 13.64
N ILE A 50 24.22 -0.34 14.52
CA ILE A 50 23.07 -1.09 15.04
C ILE A 50 22.36 -0.23 16.10
N GLN A 51 21.03 -0.08 16.00
CA GLN A 51 20.26 0.61 17.05
C GLN A 51 20.40 -0.11 18.40
N ALA A 52 20.52 0.65 19.48
CA ALA A 52 20.54 0.11 20.84
C ALA A 52 19.27 -0.71 21.18
N HIS A 53 19.38 -1.54 22.22
CA HIS A 53 18.29 -2.39 22.73
C HIS A 53 17.88 -3.56 21.81
N LEU A 54 18.48 -3.67 20.62
CA LEU A 54 18.23 -4.75 19.65
C LEU A 54 18.97 -6.03 20.05
N ILE A 55 20.28 -6.12 19.81
CA ILE A 55 21.06 -7.34 20.11
C ILE A 55 21.28 -7.52 21.62
N ARG A 56 21.62 -6.44 22.33
CA ARG A 56 21.77 -6.42 23.79
C ARG A 56 20.71 -5.55 24.42
N SER A 57 20.29 -5.88 25.64
CA SER A 57 19.26 -5.12 26.34
C SER A 57 19.86 -3.91 27.05
N ALA A 58 19.40 -2.72 26.69
CA ALA A 58 19.60 -1.46 27.43
C ALA A 58 18.92 -1.41 28.83
N ARG A 59 18.11 -2.42 29.18
CA ARG A 59 17.36 -2.52 30.45
C ARG A 59 16.53 -1.26 30.82
N PRO A 60 15.70 -0.73 29.90
CA PRO A 60 14.81 0.37 30.22
C PRO A 60 13.81 -0.02 31.31
N SER A 61 13.45 0.92 32.17
CA SER A 61 12.44 0.72 33.22
C SER A 61 11.07 1.23 32.83
N ALA A 62 10.99 2.18 31.89
CA ALA A 62 9.76 2.71 31.35
C ALA A 62 9.92 3.05 29.87
N ALA A 63 8.81 3.08 29.13
CA ALA A 63 8.79 3.50 27.74
C ALA A 63 7.45 4.12 27.33
N ARG A 64 7.51 5.00 26.33
CA ARG A 64 6.37 5.45 25.52
C ARG A 64 6.55 4.93 24.10
N TYR A 65 5.53 4.28 23.55
CA TYR A 65 5.54 3.82 22.17
C TYR A 65 4.54 4.62 21.36
N TYR A 66 4.98 5.13 20.22
CA TYR A 66 4.15 5.92 19.31
C TYR A 66 4.05 5.21 17.97
N PHE A 67 2.81 5.05 17.49
CA PHE A 67 2.50 4.52 16.18
C PHE A 67 2.03 5.67 15.30
N LEU A 68 2.84 6.03 14.32
CA LEU A 68 2.70 7.27 13.58
C LEU A 68 2.28 7.01 12.13
N THR A 69 1.48 7.91 11.58
CA THR A 69 1.27 8.04 10.15
C THR A 69 2.05 9.22 9.60
N ILE A 70 2.83 9.03 8.54
CA ILE A 70 3.56 10.11 7.87
C ILE A 70 2.59 10.92 7.00
N THR A 71 2.35 12.16 7.39
CA THR A 71 1.51 13.13 6.65
C THR A 71 2.33 13.91 5.64
N ASN A 72 3.58 14.26 5.98
CA ASN A 72 4.53 14.94 5.12
C ASN A 72 5.92 14.28 5.21
N PRO A 73 6.32 13.45 4.22
CA PRO A 73 7.57 12.70 4.28
C PRO A 73 8.82 13.57 4.27
N GLN A 74 8.80 14.75 3.65
CA GLN A 74 9.97 15.65 3.66
C GLN A 74 10.18 16.30 5.03
N GLU A 75 9.09 16.67 5.68
CA GLU A 75 9.14 17.22 7.03
C GLU A 75 9.55 16.15 8.04
N PHE A 76 8.99 14.95 7.92
CA PHE A 76 9.38 13.81 8.74
C PHE A 76 10.85 13.43 8.53
N ALA A 77 11.33 13.43 7.28
CA ALA A 77 12.74 13.21 6.96
C ALA A 77 13.66 14.24 7.64
N ARG A 78 13.28 15.52 7.62
CA ARG A 78 14.01 16.59 8.33
C ARG A 78 14.00 16.36 9.85
N PHE A 79 12.89 15.91 10.41
CA PHE A 79 12.76 15.57 11.82
C PHE A 79 13.70 14.45 12.25
N ILE A 80 13.68 13.30 11.57
CA ILE A 80 14.57 12.16 11.91
C ILE A 80 16.05 12.44 11.58
N ALA A 81 16.34 13.40 10.70
CA ALA A 81 17.69 13.86 10.42
C ALA A 81 18.20 14.94 11.40
N ALA A 82 17.33 15.50 12.25
CA ALA A 82 17.67 16.58 13.15
C ALA A 82 18.69 16.12 14.23
N PRO A 83 19.60 17.00 14.69
CA PRO A 83 20.57 16.66 15.72
C PRO A 83 19.94 16.12 17.01
N ALA A 84 18.82 16.70 17.47
CA ALA A 84 18.12 16.27 18.68
C ALA A 84 17.63 14.81 18.57
N PHE A 85 17.08 14.42 17.42
CA PHE A 85 16.66 13.04 17.17
C PHE A 85 17.87 12.10 17.12
N ARG A 86 18.92 12.48 16.37
CA ARG A 86 20.13 11.65 16.18
C ARG A 86 20.94 11.43 17.45
N GLN A 87 20.91 12.37 18.40
CA GLN A 87 21.55 12.24 19.71
C GLN A 87 20.87 11.19 20.59
N LEU A 88 19.55 11.07 20.50
CA LEU A 88 18.79 10.07 21.26
C LEU A 88 18.73 8.70 20.56
N LEU A 89 18.92 8.64 19.24
CA LEU A 89 19.09 7.39 18.49
C LEU A 89 20.52 6.83 18.65
N ILE A 90 20.79 6.29 19.84
CA ILE A 90 22.09 5.72 20.21
C ILE A 90 22.31 4.33 19.59
N SER A 91 23.58 3.94 19.43
CA SER A 91 23.95 2.62 18.92
C SER A 91 24.14 1.58 20.02
N ASP A 92 24.17 0.31 19.65
CA ASP A 92 24.54 -0.77 20.59
C ASP A 92 25.96 -0.57 21.14
N GLY A 93 26.88 -0.05 20.33
CA GLY A 93 28.22 0.34 20.76
C GLY A 93 28.20 1.36 21.91
N ASN A 94 27.34 2.37 21.83
CA ASN A 94 27.26 3.44 22.85
C ASN A 94 26.81 2.94 24.23
N LEU A 95 26.05 1.85 24.32
CA LEU A 95 25.61 1.30 25.61
C LEU A 95 26.77 0.73 26.44
N HIS A 96 27.89 0.36 25.81
CA HIS A 96 28.90 -0.47 26.46
C HIS A 96 30.37 -0.07 26.22
N THR A 97 30.67 0.92 25.37
CA THR A 97 31.94 1.65 25.45
C THR A 97 31.88 2.69 26.59
N GLU A 98 32.90 2.69 27.44
CA GLU A 98 33.04 3.62 28.59
C GLU A 98 31.90 3.60 29.63
N GLY A 99 31.17 2.49 29.79
CA GLY A 99 30.13 2.39 30.84
C GLY A 99 28.84 3.20 30.57
N GLY A 100 28.68 3.74 29.35
CA GLY A 100 27.54 4.60 29.00
C GLY A 100 27.78 6.09 29.25
N THR A 101 28.99 6.49 29.67
CA THR A 101 29.39 7.89 29.92
C THR A 101 29.28 8.82 28.69
N ALA A 102 29.15 8.25 27.49
CA ALA A 102 28.94 8.98 26.25
C ALA A 102 27.46 9.33 25.96
N ILE A 103 26.51 8.87 26.78
CA ILE A 103 25.07 9.09 26.56
C ILE A 103 24.63 10.38 27.26
N ALA A 104 24.15 11.36 26.48
CA ALA A 104 23.81 12.69 26.97
C ALA A 104 22.43 12.79 27.67
N SER A 105 21.62 11.72 27.61
CA SER A 105 20.26 11.69 28.15
C SER A 105 19.96 10.32 28.75
N PRO A 106 19.20 10.23 29.84
CA PRO A 106 18.73 8.94 30.34
C PRO A 106 17.63 8.32 29.47
N CYS A 107 17.19 9.03 28.42
CA CYS A 107 16.28 8.53 27.40
C CYS A 107 17.01 8.17 26.10
N PHE A 108 16.51 7.16 25.39
CA PHE A 108 16.95 6.83 24.04
C PHE A 108 15.80 6.41 23.12
N LEU A 109 16.03 6.49 21.81
CA LEU A 109 15.03 6.20 20.78
C LEU A 109 15.29 4.85 20.09
N ASN A 110 14.20 4.18 19.73
CA ASN A 110 14.18 3.18 18.66
C ASN A 110 13.16 3.58 17.60
N ILE A 111 13.48 3.35 16.33
CA ILE A 111 12.58 3.62 15.20
C ILE A 111 12.50 2.44 14.25
N GLY A 112 11.30 2.13 13.78
CA GLY A 112 11.03 1.14 12.75
C GLY A 112 9.95 1.58 11.78
N PHE A 113 9.99 1.07 10.56
CA PHE A 113 9.05 1.40 9.48
C PHE A 113 8.26 0.15 9.10
N THR A 114 6.95 0.30 8.87
CA THR A 114 6.18 -0.73 8.17
C THR A 114 6.52 -0.69 6.67
N TYR A 115 6.10 -1.71 5.93
CA TYR A 115 6.25 -1.68 4.47
C TYR A 115 5.55 -0.48 3.83
N SER A 116 4.32 -0.17 4.28
CA SER A 116 3.59 1.02 3.83
C SER A 116 4.29 2.32 4.26
N GLY A 117 4.97 2.34 5.40
CA GLY A 117 5.80 3.47 5.83
C GLY A 117 6.98 3.74 4.91
N LEU A 118 7.67 2.69 4.45
CA LEU A 118 8.74 2.82 3.45
C LEU A 118 8.20 3.33 2.10
N GLN A 119 7.02 2.86 1.68
CA GLN A 119 6.32 3.40 0.50
C GLN A 119 5.97 4.88 0.68
N ARG A 120 5.45 5.25 1.86
CA ARG A 120 5.07 6.62 2.22
C ARG A 120 6.26 7.57 2.26
N MET A 121 7.45 7.07 2.60
CA MET A 121 8.72 7.79 2.48
C MET A 121 9.20 7.94 1.03
N GLY A 122 8.54 7.32 0.05
CA GLY A 122 8.88 7.47 -1.38
C GLY A 122 10.02 6.56 -1.84
N LEU A 123 10.28 5.45 -1.13
CA LEU A 123 11.32 4.52 -1.56
C LEU A 123 10.94 3.84 -2.89
N PRO A 124 11.92 3.62 -3.80
CA PRO A 124 11.66 2.95 -5.07
C PRO A 124 11.09 1.54 -4.88
N GLU A 125 9.98 1.27 -5.57
CA GLU A 125 9.23 0.02 -5.46
C GLU A 125 10.09 -1.23 -5.76
N HIS A 126 10.99 -1.15 -6.76
CA HIS A 126 11.89 -2.26 -7.10
C HIS A 126 12.90 -2.61 -5.99
N LEU A 127 13.24 -1.67 -5.12
CA LEU A 127 14.10 -1.93 -3.96
C LEU A 127 13.30 -2.59 -2.84
N ILE A 128 12.17 -2.00 -2.46
CA ILE A 128 11.40 -2.48 -1.30
C ILE A 128 10.65 -3.79 -1.59
N ARG A 129 10.37 -4.13 -2.85
CA ARG A 129 9.80 -5.45 -3.20
C ARG A 129 10.70 -6.64 -2.85
N GLN A 130 11.99 -6.42 -2.61
CA GLN A 130 12.92 -7.46 -2.19
C GLN A 130 12.75 -7.88 -0.72
N PHE A 131 11.99 -7.12 0.09
CA PHE A 131 11.65 -7.52 1.45
C PHE A 131 10.79 -8.81 1.46
N PRO A 132 10.89 -9.64 2.52
CA PRO A 132 10.17 -10.91 2.60
C PRO A 132 8.64 -10.70 2.55
N PRO A 133 7.88 -11.64 1.96
CA PRO A 133 6.42 -11.53 1.86
C PRO A 133 5.72 -11.21 3.17
N ALA A 134 6.12 -11.85 4.28
CA ALA A 134 5.54 -11.60 5.61
C ALA A 134 5.59 -10.12 6.01
N PHE A 135 6.72 -9.44 5.78
CA PHE A 135 6.87 -8.02 6.07
C PHE A 135 6.07 -7.14 5.10
N ARG A 136 6.02 -7.51 3.81
CA ARG A 136 5.27 -6.76 2.78
C ARG A 136 3.76 -6.81 3.00
N GLU A 137 3.25 -7.95 3.47
CA GLU A 137 1.83 -8.17 3.72
C GLU A 137 1.33 -7.51 5.01
N GLY A 138 2.18 -7.44 6.05
CA GLY A 138 1.82 -6.93 7.38
C GLY A 138 1.07 -7.95 8.23
N MET A 139 1.10 -7.78 9.55
CA MET A 139 0.66 -8.81 10.49
C MET A 139 -0.85 -9.11 10.39
N ALA A 140 -1.69 -8.10 10.16
CA ALA A 140 -3.14 -8.32 10.08
C ALA A 140 -3.54 -9.25 8.92
N ARG A 141 -2.91 -9.11 7.74
CA ARG A 141 -3.16 -10.03 6.62
C ARG A 141 -2.64 -11.44 6.90
N ARG A 142 -1.59 -11.54 7.71
CA ARG A 142 -0.96 -12.79 8.15
C ARG A 142 -1.67 -13.46 9.34
N ALA A 143 -2.61 -12.77 9.99
CA ALA A 143 -3.22 -13.20 11.25
C ALA A 143 -3.76 -14.64 11.21
N GLN A 144 -4.56 -14.97 10.19
CA GLN A 144 -5.11 -16.33 10.05
C GLN A 144 -4.00 -17.39 9.87
N PHE A 145 -2.93 -17.04 9.14
CA PHE A 145 -1.80 -17.96 8.90
C PHE A 145 -1.03 -18.24 10.19
N ILE A 146 -0.79 -17.22 11.03
CA ILE A 146 -0.08 -17.37 12.30
C ILE A 146 -0.96 -17.93 13.42
N GLY A 147 -2.26 -18.07 13.16
CA GLY A 147 -3.23 -18.66 14.08
C GLY A 147 -3.91 -17.66 15.01
N ASP A 148 -3.86 -16.37 14.67
CA ASP A 148 -4.66 -15.33 15.31
C ASP A 148 -6.10 -15.43 14.78
N GLN A 149 -6.93 -16.17 15.49
CA GLN A 149 -8.32 -16.45 15.12
C GLN A 149 -9.26 -16.07 16.26
N TRP A 150 -10.57 -16.07 15.97
CA TRP A 150 -11.61 -15.79 16.95
C TRP A 150 -11.41 -14.44 17.68
N GLY A 151 -11.19 -14.46 18.99
CA GLY A 151 -10.99 -13.26 19.81
C GLY A 151 -9.69 -12.52 19.54
N ASP A 152 -8.74 -13.14 18.82
CA ASP A 152 -7.45 -12.54 18.46
C ASP A 152 -7.42 -12.04 17.01
N TYR A 153 -8.50 -12.22 16.25
CA TYR A 153 -8.55 -11.81 14.84
C TYR A 153 -8.46 -10.28 14.71
N PRO A 154 -7.85 -9.71 13.66
CA PRO A 154 -7.59 -8.27 13.56
C PRO A 154 -8.80 -7.35 13.67
N THR A 155 -10.01 -7.84 13.39
CA THR A 155 -11.25 -7.08 13.62
C THR A 155 -11.54 -6.78 15.09
N GLN A 156 -10.88 -7.48 16.02
CA GLN A 156 -10.98 -7.29 17.47
C GLN A 156 -9.82 -6.45 18.03
N TRP A 157 -8.85 -6.06 17.20
CA TRP A 157 -7.73 -5.24 17.63
C TRP A 157 -8.16 -3.80 17.89
N GLU A 158 -7.41 -3.14 18.76
CA GLU A 158 -7.68 -1.78 19.19
C GLU A 158 -7.20 -0.76 18.14
N GLY A 159 -8.02 0.27 17.93
CA GLY A 159 -7.63 1.45 17.16
C GLY A 159 -7.18 1.14 15.74
N PHE A 160 -5.92 1.46 15.44
CA PHE A 160 -5.32 1.38 14.11
C PHE A 160 -4.36 0.20 13.93
N TYR A 161 -4.23 -0.70 14.90
CA TYR A 161 -3.31 -1.82 14.79
C TYR A 161 -3.64 -2.70 13.58
N GLY A 162 -2.60 -3.11 12.83
CA GLY A 162 -2.77 -3.85 11.58
C GLY A 162 -3.26 -3.02 10.39
N SER A 163 -3.47 -1.71 10.57
CA SER A 163 -3.83 -0.80 9.48
C SER A 163 -2.61 -0.46 8.63
N PRO A 164 -2.74 -0.40 7.28
CA PRO A 164 -1.67 0.10 6.42
C PRO A 164 -1.32 1.57 6.70
N HIS A 165 -2.11 2.31 7.48
CA HIS A 165 -1.83 3.69 7.88
C HIS A 165 -0.81 3.81 9.02
N ILE A 166 -0.50 2.73 9.75
CA ILE A 166 0.65 2.73 10.65
C ILE A 166 1.90 2.68 9.78
N HIS A 167 2.64 3.79 9.75
CA HIS A 167 3.84 3.93 8.92
C HIS A 167 5.12 3.73 9.73
N VAL A 168 5.12 4.21 10.98
CA VAL A 168 6.32 4.26 11.82
C VAL A 168 6.00 3.82 13.24
N PHE A 169 6.87 3.00 13.81
CA PHE A 169 7.00 2.79 15.25
C PHE A 169 8.13 3.68 15.79
N LEU A 170 7.85 4.43 16.85
CA LEU A 170 8.84 5.22 17.58
C LEU A 170 8.74 4.89 19.08
N GLY A 171 9.77 4.24 19.63
CA GLY A 171 9.88 3.97 21.05
C GLY A 171 10.81 4.96 21.74
N VAL A 172 10.33 5.60 22.80
CA VAL A 172 11.13 6.46 23.68
C VAL A 172 11.28 5.75 25.02
N ASN A 173 12.50 5.34 25.33
CA ASN A 173 12.80 4.45 26.44
C ASN A 173 13.62 5.17 27.50
N TYR A 174 13.30 4.93 28.77
CA TYR A 174 13.99 5.52 29.92
C TYR A 174 14.82 4.48 30.69
N VAL A 175 16.07 4.82 30.99
CA VAL A 175 17.04 3.97 31.69
C VAL A 175 17.54 4.69 32.96
N PRO A 176 17.01 4.37 34.15
CA PRO A 176 17.37 5.07 35.39
C PRO A 176 18.88 5.02 35.72
N SER A 177 19.56 3.92 35.38
CA SER A 177 21.00 3.77 35.67
C SER A 177 21.90 4.71 34.87
N LEU A 178 21.36 5.42 33.87
CA LEU A 178 22.09 6.47 33.16
C LEU A 178 21.99 7.83 33.86
N GLU A 179 21.06 8.03 34.80
CA GLU A 179 21.02 9.23 35.65
C GLU A 179 22.00 9.13 36.81
N ASP A 180 22.09 7.96 37.43
CA ASP A 180 22.97 7.67 38.56
C ASP A 180 23.47 6.22 38.46
N GLU A 181 24.70 6.05 37.96
CA GLU A 181 25.34 4.74 37.84
C GLU A 181 25.49 4.02 39.19
N CYS A 182 25.50 4.76 40.31
CA CYS A 182 25.62 4.22 41.67
C CYS A 182 24.27 3.85 42.29
N ALA A 183 23.15 4.27 41.71
CA ALA A 183 21.82 3.99 42.23
C ALA A 183 21.47 2.50 42.05
N ARG A 184 21.29 1.80 43.17
CA ARG A 184 20.77 0.43 43.16
C ARG A 184 19.26 0.47 42.91
N PRO A 185 18.71 -0.30 41.95
CA PRO A 185 17.27 -0.40 41.77
C PRO A 185 16.61 -0.86 43.07
N PRO A 186 15.42 -0.33 43.42
CA PRO A 186 14.71 -0.72 44.64
C PRO A 186 14.26 -2.19 44.58
N GLN A 187 13.75 -2.72 45.69
CA GLN A 187 13.12 -4.04 45.67
C GLN A 187 11.84 -4.05 44.81
N GLU A 188 11.10 -2.94 44.85
CA GLU A 188 9.84 -2.71 44.15
C GLU A 188 9.77 -1.27 43.63
N TRP A 189 9.11 -1.07 42.49
CA TRP A 189 8.81 0.27 41.99
C TRP A 189 7.46 0.73 42.55
N SER A 190 7.43 1.91 43.17
CA SER A 190 6.18 2.52 43.63
C SER A 190 5.43 3.17 42.45
N ASP A 191 4.13 3.45 42.65
CA ASP A 191 3.36 4.25 41.68
C ASP A 191 4.00 5.64 41.48
N ALA A 192 4.60 6.23 42.51
CA ALA A 192 5.31 7.51 42.42
C ALA A 192 6.59 7.43 41.56
N ASP A 193 7.33 6.32 41.64
CA ASP A 193 8.49 6.08 40.76
C ASP A 193 8.04 5.95 39.31
N ARG A 194 6.95 5.20 39.07
CA ARG A 194 6.35 5.04 37.74
C ARG A 194 5.95 6.39 37.14
N ASP A 195 5.25 7.21 37.90
CA ASP A 195 4.81 8.53 37.45
C ASP A 195 5.99 9.46 37.17
N ARG A 196 7.05 9.41 38.00
CA ARG A 196 8.30 10.13 37.75
C ARG A 196 8.97 9.67 36.45
N HIS A 197 9.08 8.35 36.21
CA HIS A 197 9.71 7.82 35.00
C HIS A 197 8.96 8.27 33.74
N PHE A 198 7.63 8.20 33.76
CA PHE A 198 6.82 8.67 32.64
C PHE A 198 6.95 10.18 32.42
N LYS A 199 6.99 10.98 33.50
CA LYS A 199 7.24 12.41 33.39
C LYS A 199 8.55 12.73 32.66
N ILE A 200 9.62 12.00 32.96
CA ILE A 200 10.94 12.21 32.32
C ILE A 200 10.86 11.89 30.81
N ILE A 201 10.14 10.84 30.43
CA ILE A 201 9.91 10.51 29.02
C ILE A 201 9.06 11.59 28.36
N ASP A 202 7.99 12.04 29.00
CA ASP A 202 7.08 13.06 28.45
C ASP A 202 7.82 14.39 28.25
N ASP A 203 8.70 14.80 29.18
CA ASP A 203 9.57 15.97 29.04
C ASP A 203 10.57 15.81 27.86
N CYS A 204 11.12 14.60 27.68
CA CYS A 204 11.99 14.28 26.53
C CYS A 204 11.24 14.35 25.19
N VAL A 205 10.01 13.83 25.15
CA VAL A 205 9.15 13.86 23.96
C VAL A 205 8.72 15.29 23.62
N ALA A 206 8.37 16.10 24.62
CA ALA A 206 8.02 17.51 24.42
C ALA A 206 9.19 18.28 23.77
N SER A 207 10.42 18.02 24.23
CA SER A 207 11.63 18.59 23.62
C SER A 207 11.82 18.13 22.17
N LEU A 208 11.62 16.83 21.89
CA LEU A 208 11.70 16.28 20.52
C LEU A 208 10.66 16.88 19.57
N ARG A 209 9.44 17.12 20.06
CA ARG A 209 8.35 17.76 19.30
C ARG A 209 8.48 19.28 19.22
N GLN A 210 9.46 19.87 19.91
CA GLN A 210 9.62 21.33 20.01
C GLN A 210 8.35 22.01 20.55
N GLU A 211 7.75 21.43 21.59
CA GLU A 211 6.50 21.89 22.21
C GLU A 211 5.27 21.88 21.28
N GLN A 212 5.35 21.19 20.14
CA GLN A 212 4.21 20.95 19.26
C GLN A 212 3.39 19.74 19.75
N PRO A 213 2.07 19.70 19.49
CA PRO A 213 1.23 18.57 19.88
C PRO A 213 1.63 17.26 19.17
N GLU A 214 2.14 17.35 17.95
CA GLU A 214 2.47 16.22 17.08
C GLU A 214 3.96 16.19 16.72
N PHE A 215 4.43 15.01 16.27
CA PHE A 215 5.77 14.91 15.70
C PHE A 215 5.79 15.57 14.29
N PRO A 216 6.83 16.34 13.94
CA PRO A 216 6.86 17.03 12.65
C PRO A 216 6.72 16.07 11.46
N GLY A 217 5.80 16.39 10.55
CA GLY A 217 5.49 15.59 9.36
C GLY A 217 4.72 14.29 9.64
N CYS A 218 4.20 14.10 10.85
CA CYS A 218 3.43 12.93 11.25
C CYS A 218 2.15 13.28 12.03
N HIS A 219 1.27 12.28 12.17
CA HIS A 219 0.21 12.27 13.16
C HIS A 219 0.28 10.98 13.99
N CYS A 220 0.08 11.10 15.29
CA CYS A 220 0.09 9.97 16.21
C CYS A 220 -1.25 9.21 16.18
N LEU A 221 -1.26 7.99 15.64
CA LEU A 221 -2.45 7.13 15.57
C LEU A 221 -2.73 6.40 16.88
N ALA A 222 -1.68 5.95 17.55
CA ALA A 222 -1.78 5.31 18.85
C ALA A 222 -0.54 5.63 19.70
N GLN A 223 -0.78 5.79 20.99
CA GLN A 223 0.26 5.95 22.00
C GLN A 223 0.07 4.89 23.06
N GLU A 224 1.14 4.17 23.37
CA GLU A 224 1.17 3.17 24.42
C GLU A 224 2.18 3.54 25.49
N GLN A 225 1.96 3.04 26.69
CA GLN A 225 2.87 3.18 27.80
C GLN A 225 3.24 1.82 28.36
N ALA A 226 4.50 1.70 28.78
CA ALA A 226 5.02 0.47 29.34
C ALA A 226 5.91 0.78 30.55
N HIS A 227 5.84 -0.08 31.55
CA HIS A 227 6.69 0.02 32.74
C HIS A 227 7.08 -1.37 33.21
N VAL A 228 8.35 -1.54 33.56
CA VAL A 228 8.86 -2.79 34.12
C VAL A 228 8.20 -3.06 35.46
N ILE A 229 7.65 -4.26 35.63
CA ILE A 229 7.20 -4.74 36.93
C ILE A 229 8.42 -5.26 37.66
N ARG A 230 8.76 -4.61 38.76
CA ARG A 230 9.82 -5.04 39.68
C ARG A 230 9.17 -5.36 41.02
N TYR A 231 9.29 -6.62 41.44
CA TYR A 231 8.72 -7.11 42.68
C TYR A 231 9.70 -8.09 43.34
N GLN A 232 10.01 -7.89 44.61
CA GLN A 232 11.03 -8.66 45.34
C GLN A 232 12.39 -8.72 44.61
N SER A 233 12.84 -7.59 44.04
CA SER A 233 14.08 -7.46 43.24
C SER A 233 14.11 -8.26 41.92
N LEU A 234 12.99 -8.87 41.52
CA LEU A 234 12.85 -9.64 40.29
C LEU A 234 11.97 -8.89 39.29
N ILE A 235 12.27 -9.06 37.99
CA ILE A 235 11.46 -8.51 36.90
C ILE A 235 10.40 -9.53 36.54
N ARG A 236 9.12 -9.15 36.54
CA ARG A 236 7.99 -10.07 36.37
C ARG A 236 7.06 -9.65 35.24
N GLU A 237 6.23 -10.58 34.78
CA GLU A 237 5.01 -10.31 34.01
C GLU A 237 3.75 -10.42 34.89
N HIS A 238 2.55 -10.18 34.35
CA HIS A 238 1.33 -10.02 35.14
C HIS A 238 0.78 -11.30 35.78
N PHE A 239 1.05 -12.48 35.23
CA PHE A 239 0.75 -13.75 35.93
C PHE A 239 1.67 -14.00 37.14
N GLY A 240 2.74 -13.20 37.30
CA GLY A 240 3.63 -13.19 38.44
C GLY A 240 4.95 -13.94 38.21
N PHE A 241 5.23 -14.41 37.00
CA PHE A 241 6.45 -15.15 36.67
C PHE A 241 7.60 -14.21 36.31
N VAL A 242 8.83 -14.59 36.67
CA VAL A 242 10.03 -13.88 36.20
C VAL A 242 10.21 -14.06 34.70
N ASP A 243 10.25 -12.95 33.97
CA ASP A 243 10.51 -12.93 32.53
C ASP A 243 11.91 -12.38 32.19
N GLY A 244 12.32 -12.52 30.93
CA GLY A 244 13.59 -12.03 30.40
C GLY A 244 14.79 -12.93 30.69
N ILE A 245 14.58 -14.15 31.22
CA ILE A 245 15.65 -15.08 31.62
C ILE A 245 16.37 -15.67 30.40
N SER A 246 15.61 -16.33 29.50
CA SER A 246 16.17 -17.06 28.37
C SER A 246 16.13 -16.22 27.11
N GLN A 247 17.30 -15.70 26.71
CA GLN A 247 17.54 -14.97 25.46
C GLN A 247 18.66 -15.68 24.68
N PRO A 248 18.64 -15.67 23.34
CA PRO A 248 19.72 -16.25 22.55
C PRO A 248 21.03 -15.49 22.79
N ARG A 249 22.13 -16.24 22.98
CA ARG A 249 23.48 -15.67 22.95
C ARG A 249 23.89 -15.53 21.49
N ILE A 250 24.22 -14.32 21.07
CA ILE A 250 24.66 -14.02 19.70
C ILE A 250 26.19 -14.03 19.64
N ASN A 251 26.75 -14.44 18.51
CA ASN A 251 28.17 -14.35 18.22
C ASN A 251 28.50 -12.90 17.88
N ASP A 252 28.88 -12.15 18.90
CA ASP A 252 29.15 -10.71 18.84
C ASP A 252 30.65 -10.38 19.01
N GLY A 253 31.50 -11.41 19.02
CA GLY A 253 32.95 -11.30 19.18
C GLY A 253 33.42 -11.01 20.62
N MET A 254 32.53 -10.94 21.61
CA MET A 254 32.90 -10.60 22.99
C MET A 254 33.11 -11.85 23.88
N PRO A 255 34.13 -11.84 24.76
CA PRO A 255 34.37 -12.94 25.69
C PRO A 255 33.24 -13.05 26.73
N GLY A 256 32.77 -14.27 26.98
CA GLY A 256 31.74 -14.55 27.98
C GLY A 256 31.45 -16.05 28.10
N CYS A 257 31.00 -16.50 29.27
CA CYS A 257 30.57 -17.88 29.52
C CYS A 257 29.10 -18.02 29.06
N ALA A 258 28.81 -18.93 28.12
CA ALA A 258 27.45 -19.08 27.60
C ALA A 258 26.55 -19.70 28.67
N VAL A 259 25.31 -19.24 28.74
CA VAL A 259 24.21 -20.03 29.27
C VAL A 259 23.11 -20.02 28.20
N ALA A 260 22.85 -21.18 27.56
CA ALA A 260 21.75 -21.44 26.59
C ALA A 260 21.83 -20.80 25.19
N GLY A 261 22.98 -20.89 24.52
CA GLY A 261 23.13 -20.62 23.08
C GLY A 261 22.63 -21.77 22.19
N LYS A 262 23.50 -22.30 21.31
CA LYS A 262 23.33 -23.55 20.55
C LYS A 262 24.24 -24.65 21.08
N LYS A 263 23.94 -25.91 20.77
CA LYS A 263 24.83 -27.06 21.00
C LYS A 263 25.06 -27.81 19.68
N GLU A 264 26.31 -28.16 19.39
CA GLU A 264 26.66 -28.97 18.21
C GLU A 264 26.32 -30.45 18.39
N SER A 265 26.39 -30.95 19.63
CA SER A 265 26.04 -32.32 20.01
C SER A 265 25.43 -32.32 21.42
N ARG A 266 24.94 -33.46 21.91
CA ARG A 266 24.33 -33.54 23.25
C ARG A 266 25.35 -33.22 24.36
N GLU A 267 26.58 -33.66 24.20
CA GLU A 267 27.68 -33.49 25.16
C GLU A 267 28.50 -32.21 24.95
N ALA A 268 28.31 -31.51 23.83
CA ALA A 268 29.02 -30.28 23.52
C ALA A 268 28.67 -29.14 24.51
N ASP A 269 29.62 -28.22 24.70
CA ASP A 269 29.37 -26.98 25.43
C ASP A 269 28.46 -26.03 24.65
N TRP A 270 27.80 -25.10 25.34
CA TRP A 270 27.00 -24.06 24.70
C TRP A 270 27.87 -23.09 23.88
N ALA A 271 27.55 -22.94 22.60
CA ALA A 271 28.14 -21.98 21.69
C ALA A 271 27.18 -20.82 21.38
N PRO A 272 27.65 -19.61 21.02
CA PRO A 272 26.78 -18.55 20.55
C PRO A 272 26.17 -18.86 19.16
N LEU A 273 24.99 -18.29 18.88
CA LEU A 273 24.33 -18.33 17.57
C LEU A 273 24.90 -17.29 16.62
N ALA A 274 24.87 -17.57 15.32
CA ALA A 274 25.27 -16.65 14.26
C ALA A 274 24.48 -15.34 14.31
N ALA A 275 25.16 -14.21 14.04
CA ALA A 275 24.52 -12.89 14.10
C ALA A 275 23.44 -12.70 13.02
N GLY A 276 23.56 -13.37 11.87
CA GLY A 276 22.60 -13.31 10.77
C GLY A 276 21.21 -13.88 11.10
N GLU A 277 21.06 -14.60 12.22
CA GLU A 277 19.73 -14.98 12.71
C GLU A 277 18.93 -13.77 13.22
N PHE A 278 19.59 -12.65 13.57
CA PHE A 278 18.95 -11.49 14.18
C PHE A 278 19.23 -10.18 13.44
N LEU A 279 20.34 -10.10 12.71
CA LEU A 279 20.79 -8.91 11.98
C LEU A 279 20.91 -9.19 10.49
N LEU A 280 20.28 -8.35 9.67
CA LEU A 280 20.43 -8.40 8.22
C LEU A 280 21.85 -7.96 7.80
N GLY A 281 22.40 -8.67 6.81
CA GLY A 281 23.74 -8.41 6.27
C GLY A 281 24.86 -9.29 6.82
N TYR A 282 24.54 -10.25 7.70
CA TYR A 282 25.47 -11.21 8.30
C TYR A 282 25.07 -12.66 7.99
N GLN A 283 25.98 -13.61 8.20
CA GLN A 283 25.73 -15.03 7.99
C GLN A 283 24.83 -15.60 9.09
N ASP A 284 23.87 -16.43 8.69
CA ASP A 284 22.97 -17.16 9.57
C ASP A 284 23.44 -18.61 9.80
N GLU A 285 22.73 -19.39 10.62
CA GLU A 285 23.12 -20.77 10.93
C GLU A 285 23.01 -21.72 9.73
N LEU A 286 22.11 -21.45 8.78
CA LEU A 286 21.93 -22.31 7.60
C LEU A 286 23.09 -22.13 6.62
N ASP A 287 23.49 -20.88 6.35
CA ASP A 287 24.60 -20.57 5.47
C ASP A 287 25.93 -21.14 6.00
N LEU A 288 26.14 -21.09 7.31
CA LEU A 288 27.34 -21.68 7.93
C LEU A 288 27.36 -23.21 7.84
N LYS A 289 26.20 -23.88 7.95
CA LYS A 289 26.07 -25.34 7.84
C LYS A 289 26.24 -25.86 6.41
N ASN A 290 25.80 -25.11 5.41
CA ASN A 290 25.84 -25.52 3.99
C ASN A 290 27.21 -25.35 3.32
N ARG A 291 28.23 -24.86 4.05
CA ARG A 291 29.59 -24.73 3.54
C ARG A 291 30.32 -26.07 3.54
N GLU A 292 31.11 -26.31 2.49
CA GLU A 292 32.08 -27.40 2.43
C GLU A 292 32.94 -27.42 3.72
N PRO A 293 33.10 -28.57 4.40
CA PRO A 293 33.87 -28.65 5.63
C PRO A 293 35.31 -28.22 5.35
N VAL A 294 35.72 -27.11 5.98
CA VAL A 294 37.06 -26.55 5.82
C VAL A 294 38.08 -27.56 6.36
N THR A 295 38.86 -28.16 5.45
CA THR A 295 39.76 -29.29 5.72
C THR A 295 41.07 -28.89 6.44
N SER A 296 41.34 -27.59 6.62
CA SER A 296 42.54 -27.10 7.30
C SER A 296 42.22 -26.25 8.54
N LYS A 297 42.93 -26.49 9.66
CA LYS A 297 42.82 -25.68 10.89
C LYS A 297 43.22 -24.20 10.68
N THR A 298 43.98 -23.91 9.62
CA THR A 298 44.42 -22.56 9.23
C THR A 298 43.35 -21.77 8.48
N ASP A 299 42.46 -22.43 7.73
CA ASP A 299 41.40 -21.78 6.96
C ASP A 299 40.14 -21.51 7.81
N LYS A 300 39.90 -22.29 8.88
CA LYS A 300 38.85 -21.98 9.88
C LYS A 300 39.07 -20.62 10.57
N ALA A 301 40.30 -20.13 10.62
CA ALA A 301 40.64 -18.81 11.16
C ALA A 301 40.62 -17.68 10.09
N ALA A 302 40.42 -18.01 8.80
CA ALA A 302 40.45 -17.08 7.68
C ALA A 302 39.06 -16.73 7.13
N ALA A 303 38.07 -17.63 7.25
CA ALA A 303 36.67 -17.36 6.93
C ALA A 303 35.92 -16.90 8.18
N GLY A 304 35.71 -15.60 8.34
CA GLY A 304 35.13 -15.07 9.59
C GLY A 304 33.61 -15.05 9.65
N ASP A 305 33.03 -15.79 10.59
CA ASP A 305 31.58 -15.95 10.82
C ASP A 305 30.82 -14.71 11.34
N ILE A 306 31.53 -13.60 11.60
CA ILE A 306 30.95 -12.32 12.07
C ILE A 306 31.27 -11.13 11.16
N ASN A 307 31.73 -11.39 9.93
CA ASN A 307 31.90 -10.36 8.90
C ASN A 307 30.60 -10.12 8.14
N PRO A 308 30.37 -8.90 7.63
CA PRO A 308 29.32 -8.66 6.64
C PRO A 308 29.49 -9.58 5.42
N LEU A 309 28.36 -9.97 4.81
CA LEU A 309 28.33 -10.87 3.65
C LEU A 309 29.25 -10.36 2.51
N SER A 310 30.10 -11.24 1.99
CA SER A 310 31.05 -11.01 0.89
C SER A 310 30.96 -12.16 -0.13
N PRO A 311 31.05 -11.91 -1.45
CA PRO A 311 31.43 -10.65 -2.09
C PRO A 311 30.31 -9.59 -2.12
N VAL A 312 30.73 -8.32 -2.19
CA VAL A 312 29.83 -7.18 -2.44
C VAL A 312 29.02 -7.46 -3.69
N GLN A 313 27.70 -7.28 -3.62
CA GLN A 313 26.84 -7.50 -4.78
C GLN A 313 27.22 -6.57 -5.93
N GLN A 314 27.36 -7.16 -7.12
CA GLN A 314 27.66 -6.42 -8.35
C GLN A 314 26.40 -5.88 -9.01
N ASP A 315 25.24 -6.50 -8.73
CA ASP A 315 23.94 -6.01 -9.15
C ASP A 315 23.60 -4.73 -8.36
N PRO A 316 23.36 -3.58 -9.03
CA PRO A 316 23.12 -2.30 -8.37
C PRO A 316 21.91 -2.30 -7.44
N ASP A 317 20.82 -3.00 -7.81
CA ASP A 317 19.58 -3.03 -7.03
C ASP A 317 19.75 -3.89 -5.78
N LYS A 318 20.45 -5.02 -5.89
CA LYS A 318 20.80 -5.85 -4.73
C LYS A 318 21.79 -5.17 -3.81
N ALA A 319 22.76 -4.42 -4.37
CA ALA A 319 23.70 -3.64 -3.58
C ALA A 319 23.00 -2.50 -2.82
N ALA A 320 22.07 -1.80 -3.48
CA ALA A 320 21.25 -0.75 -2.86
C ALA A 320 20.33 -1.32 -1.77
N PHE A 321 19.68 -2.46 -2.02
CA PHE A 321 18.87 -3.15 -1.02
C PHE A 321 19.73 -3.60 0.17
N GLN A 322 20.89 -4.21 -0.08
CA GLN A 322 21.83 -4.60 0.98
C GLN A 322 22.26 -3.39 1.83
N ALA A 323 22.55 -2.25 1.21
CA ALA A 323 22.91 -1.03 1.92
C ALA A 323 21.74 -0.47 2.76
N LEU A 324 20.51 -0.61 2.28
CA LEU A 324 19.28 -0.21 2.98
C LEU A 324 18.98 -1.13 4.17
N THR A 325 19.27 -2.42 4.06
CA THR A 325 18.92 -3.41 5.10
C THR A 325 20.04 -3.71 6.09
N MET A 326 21.29 -3.41 5.76
CA MET A 326 22.47 -3.70 6.59
C MET A 326 22.28 -3.21 8.04
N ASN A 327 22.67 -4.06 9.00
CA ASN A 327 22.56 -3.80 10.45
C ASN A 327 21.12 -3.59 10.95
N GLY A 328 20.12 -3.79 10.09
CA GLY A 328 18.72 -3.76 10.45
C GLY A 328 18.21 -5.11 10.95
N SER A 329 16.99 -5.09 11.47
CA SER A 329 16.27 -6.28 11.94
C SER A 329 14.77 -6.06 11.77
N PHE A 330 14.00 -7.13 11.70
CA PHE A 330 12.54 -7.05 11.78
C PHE A 330 12.09 -7.08 13.23
N LEU A 331 11.31 -6.08 13.60
CA LEU A 331 10.64 -5.96 14.88
C LEU A 331 9.19 -6.42 14.74
N VAL A 332 8.84 -7.46 15.48
CA VAL A 332 7.46 -7.91 15.65
C VAL A 332 6.91 -7.22 16.89
N TYR A 333 5.80 -6.52 16.77
CA TYR A 333 5.06 -5.94 17.90
C TYR A 333 3.72 -6.64 18.08
N ARG A 334 3.39 -7.01 19.33
CA ARG A 334 2.06 -7.48 19.72
C ARG A 334 1.64 -6.89 21.06
N LYS A 335 0.46 -6.30 21.11
CA LYS A 335 -0.21 -5.93 22.36
C LYS A 335 -0.97 -7.15 22.87
N LEU A 336 -0.47 -7.74 23.96
CA LEU A 336 -1.03 -8.94 24.56
C LEU A 336 -1.71 -8.57 25.88
N GLU A 337 -3.03 -8.58 25.93
CA GLU A 337 -3.80 -8.43 27.17
C GLU A 337 -3.79 -9.74 27.97
N GLN A 338 -3.64 -9.66 29.29
CA GLN A 338 -3.54 -10.83 30.18
C GLN A 338 -4.68 -10.84 31.20
N ASP A 339 -5.52 -11.89 31.17
CA ASP A 339 -6.56 -12.14 32.18
C ASP A 339 -5.96 -12.85 33.39
N VAL A 340 -5.36 -12.05 34.27
CA VAL A 340 -4.72 -12.51 35.51
C VAL A 340 -5.72 -13.18 36.45
N ALA A 341 -6.95 -12.69 36.50
CA ALA A 341 -7.97 -13.20 37.41
C ALA A 341 -8.38 -14.62 37.00
N ALA A 342 -8.73 -14.83 35.73
CA ALA A 342 -9.10 -16.14 35.22
C ALA A 342 -7.94 -17.14 35.31
N PHE A 343 -6.71 -16.70 35.04
CA PHE A 343 -5.54 -17.59 35.14
C PHE A 343 -5.30 -18.07 36.57
N ARG A 344 -5.36 -17.16 37.55
CA ARG A 344 -5.17 -17.50 38.97
C ARG A 344 -6.30 -18.38 39.51
N ASP A 345 -7.55 -18.05 39.17
CA ASP A 345 -8.73 -18.85 39.54
C ASP A 345 -8.63 -20.29 39.02
N TYR A 346 -8.23 -20.46 37.76
CA TYR A 346 -8.04 -21.80 37.18
C TYR A 346 -6.91 -22.60 37.87
N CYS A 347 -5.87 -21.92 38.37
CA CYS A 347 -4.73 -22.58 39.01
C CYS A 347 -4.86 -22.78 40.52
N GLN A 348 -5.92 -22.27 41.17
CA GLN A 348 -5.97 -22.18 42.63
C GLN A 348 -5.99 -23.54 43.34
N ASP A 349 -6.59 -24.55 42.71
CA ASP A 349 -6.78 -25.89 43.29
C ASP A 349 -5.57 -26.81 43.11
N ASP A 350 -4.55 -26.39 42.34
CA ASP A 350 -3.31 -27.14 42.14
C ASP A 350 -2.09 -26.21 42.19
N ALA A 351 -1.36 -26.27 43.30
CA ALA A 351 -0.18 -25.45 43.56
C ALA A 351 0.96 -25.63 42.55
N GLU A 352 1.02 -26.74 41.80
CA GLU A 352 2.04 -26.98 40.79
C GLU A 352 1.59 -26.60 39.37
N LEU A 353 0.28 -26.45 39.13
CA LEU A 353 -0.27 -26.28 37.79
C LEU A 353 0.30 -25.05 37.08
N ALA A 354 0.27 -23.88 37.72
CA ALA A 354 0.77 -22.64 37.10
C ALA A 354 2.24 -22.77 36.67
N ALA A 355 3.07 -23.38 37.52
CA ALA A 355 4.48 -23.62 37.20
C ALA A 355 4.65 -24.61 36.05
N LYS A 356 3.79 -25.64 35.95
CA LYS A 356 3.78 -26.62 34.85
C LYS A 356 3.23 -26.03 33.55
N LEU A 357 2.24 -25.14 33.58
CA LEU A 357 1.75 -24.44 32.38
C LEU A 357 2.86 -23.57 31.76
N VAL A 358 3.61 -22.84 32.59
CA VAL A 358 4.71 -21.99 32.13
C VAL A 358 5.98 -22.81 31.83
N GLY A 359 6.30 -23.80 32.67
CA GLY A 359 7.54 -24.59 32.66
C GLY A 359 8.66 -24.02 33.55
N ARG A 360 8.33 -23.08 34.44
CA ARG A 360 9.20 -22.52 35.49
C ARG A 360 8.37 -22.21 36.73
N GLN A 361 8.99 -22.18 37.89
CA GLN A 361 8.38 -21.58 39.08
C GLN A 361 8.27 -20.05 38.92
N GLN A 362 7.44 -19.40 39.74
CA GLN A 362 7.22 -17.94 39.66
C GLN A 362 8.50 -17.12 39.85
N ASP A 363 9.49 -17.60 40.61
CA ASP A 363 10.79 -16.96 40.81
C ASP A 363 11.77 -17.15 39.62
N GLY A 364 11.37 -17.92 38.60
CA GLY A 364 12.15 -18.23 37.41
C GLY A 364 12.96 -19.52 37.51
N THR A 365 12.86 -20.29 38.59
CA THR A 365 13.53 -21.59 38.73
C THR A 365 12.99 -22.58 37.68
N PRO A 366 13.84 -23.18 36.83
CA PRO A 366 13.40 -24.13 35.81
C PRO A 366 12.95 -25.47 36.41
N LEU A 367 12.01 -26.14 35.74
CA LEU A 367 11.53 -27.46 36.14
C LEU A 367 12.46 -28.58 35.63
N THR A 368 13.68 -28.64 36.16
CA THR A 368 14.73 -29.62 35.78
C THR A 368 15.30 -30.35 37.00
N GLY A 369 16.12 -31.38 36.80
CA GLY A 369 16.81 -32.07 37.89
C GLY A 369 17.86 -31.20 38.60
N GLY A 370 18.38 -31.69 39.74
CA GLY A 370 19.61 -31.16 40.35
C GLY A 370 19.51 -29.90 41.23
N HIS A 371 18.35 -29.62 41.82
CA HIS A 371 18.10 -28.43 42.67
C HIS A 371 18.46 -27.10 41.96
N PRO A 372 17.78 -26.78 40.84
CA PRO A 372 18.11 -25.59 40.06
C PRO A 372 17.85 -24.31 40.85
N LYS A 373 18.62 -23.27 40.55
CA LYS A 373 18.48 -21.94 41.18
C LYS A 373 17.56 -21.02 40.36
N PRO A 374 16.98 -19.97 40.98
CA PRO A 374 16.25 -18.94 40.25
C PRO A 374 17.09 -18.37 39.10
N LYS A 375 16.45 -18.14 37.95
CA LYS A 375 17.08 -17.66 36.69
C LYS A 375 18.15 -18.58 36.09
N GLN A 376 18.36 -19.79 36.62
CA GLN A 376 19.22 -20.77 35.97
C GLN A 376 18.66 -21.09 34.58
N ASN A 377 19.55 -21.10 33.59
CA ASN A 377 19.19 -21.34 32.21
C ASN A 377 20.09 -22.38 31.51
N ASP A 378 21.09 -22.92 32.22
CA ASP A 378 22.00 -23.94 31.72
C ASP A 378 21.37 -25.33 31.84
N PHE A 379 20.51 -25.68 30.88
CA PHE A 379 19.85 -26.98 30.78
C PHE A 379 19.34 -27.18 29.35
N ASP A 380 19.02 -28.40 28.95
CA ASP A 380 18.65 -28.70 27.56
C ASP A 380 17.55 -29.76 27.41
N TYR A 381 16.98 -30.19 28.55
CA TYR A 381 15.98 -31.26 28.69
C TYR A 381 16.47 -32.68 28.38
N HIS A 382 17.78 -32.88 28.19
CA HIS A 382 18.36 -34.20 28.02
C HIS A 382 18.07 -35.14 29.20
N ASP A 383 18.00 -34.62 30.43
CA ASP A 383 17.70 -35.39 31.65
C ASP A 383 16.19 -35.58 31.90
N ASP A 384 15.32 -35.10 31.00
CA ASP A 384 13.86 -35.11 31.10
C ASP A 384 13.19 -35.51 29.77
N THR A 385 13.65 -36.61 29.18
CA THR A 385 13.22 -37.12 27.86
C THR A 385 11.74 -37.50 27.78
N GLN A 386 11.11 -37.82 28.92
CA GLN A 386 9.69 -38.18 28.99
C GLN A 386 8.78 -37.03 29.46
N GLY A 387 9.35 -35.83 29.72
CA GLY A 387 8.57 -34.68 30.18
C GLY A 387 7.98 -34.81 31.59
N GLU A 388 8.59 -35.64 32.43
CA GLU A 388 8.13 -35.90 33.81
C GLU A 388 8.26 -34.65 34.69
N ARG A 389 9.30 -33.83 34.47
CA ARG A 389 9.53 -32.60 35.23
C ARG A 389 8.95 -31.38 34.55
N CYS A 390 9.34 -31.13 33.30
CA CYS A 390 8.81 -30.03 32.50
C CYS A 390 7.95 -30.63 31.38
N PRO A 391 6.61 -30.61 31.50
CA PRO A 391 5.74 -31.12 30.45
C PRO A 391 6.11 -30.60 29.05
N PHE A 392 6.00 -31.44 28.02
CA PHE A 392 6.21 -31.00 26.64
C PHE A 392 5.25 -29.86 26.23
N THR A 393 4.10 -29.82 26.88
CA THR A 393 3.04 -28.82 26.71
C THR A 393 3.37 -27.48 27.39
N SER A 394 4.35 -27.42 28.28
CA SER A 394 4.75 -26.19 28.98
C SER A 394 5.22 -25.12 28.00
N HIS A 395 4.79 -23.87 28.22
CA HIS A 395 5.09 -22.74 27.34
C HIS A 395 6.58 -22.64 26.97
N VAL A 396 7.47 -22.60 27.97
CA VAL A 396 8.93 -22.45 27.73
C VAL A 396 9.56 -23.64 27.00
N ARG A 397 8.98 -24.85 27.10
CA ARG A 397 9.46 -26.05 26.40
C ARG A 397 8.93 -26.08 24.97
N ARG A 398 7.72 -25.59 24.71
CA ARG A 398 7.19 -25.46 23.35
C ARG A 398 7.93 -24.38 22.54
N VAL A 399 8.09 -23.18 23.09
CA VAL A 399 8.71 -22.05 22.37
C VAL A 399 10.24 -22.14 22.27
N ASN A 400 10.87 -22.99 23.09
CA ASN A 400 12.28 -23.37 22.95
C ASN A 400 12.46 -24.84 23.38
N PRO A 401 12.27 -25.79 22.43
CA PRO A 401 12.38 -27.23 22.69
C PRO A 401 13.75 -27.71 23.16
N ARG A 402 14.82 -26.94 22.91
CA ARG A 402 16.21 -27.35 23.15
C ARG A 402 16.49 -28.72 22.51
N LEU A 403 16.94 -29.72 23.26
CA LEU A 403 17.19 -31.08 22.72
C LEU A 403 15.93 -31.93 22.56
N THR A 404 14.74 -31.45 22.96
CA THR A 404 13.50 -32.25 22.92
C THR A 404 13.17 -32.76 21.50
N LEU A 405 13.46 -31.99 20.46
CA LEU A 405 13.20 -32.40 19.06
C LEU A 405 14.24 -33.38 18.51
N ASN A 406 15.41 -33.47 19.15
CA ASN A 406 16.54 -34.29 18.73
C ASN A 406 16.83 -35.40 19.75
N ASP A 407 15.84 -35.80 20.56
CA ASP A 407 16.04 -36.85 21.56
C ASP A 407 16.48 -38.16 20.91
N GLY A 408 17.56 -38.76 21.43
CA GLY A 408 18.19 -39.94 20.86
C GLY A 408 19.06 -39.70 19.61
N VAL A 409 19.22 -38.45 19.15
CA VAL A 409 20.07 -38.07 18.01
C VAL A 409 21.21 -37.16 18.50
N ASP A 410 22.44 -37.40 18.09
CA ASP A 410 23.62 -36.63 18.54
C ASP A 410 23.83 -35.30 17.76
N GLU A 411 22.76 -34.74 17.19
CA GLU A 411 22.81 -33.52 16.35
C GLU A 411 22.56 -32.21 17.13
N GLY A 412 22.66 -32.24 18.46
CA GLY A 412 22.57 -31.03 19.28
C GLY A 412 21.24 -30.27 19.11
N THR A 413 21.27 -28.94 19.07
CA THR A 413 20.05 -28.09 18.97
C THR A 413 19.73 -27.59 17.55
N SER A 414 20.27 -28.26 16.54
CA SER A 414 20.27 -27.81 15.14
C SER A 414 18.89 -27.46 14.56
N LEU A 415 17.83 -28.18 14.96
CA LEU A 415 16.43 -27.98 14.53
C LEU A 415 15.75 -26.80 15.22
N VAL A 416 16.36 -26.21 16.25
CA VAL A 416 15.80 -25.11 17.06
C VAL A 416 16.51 -23.79 16.79
N ASP A 417 17.81 -23.84 16.49
CA ASP A 417 18.68 -22.66 16.44
C ASP A 417 18.19 -21.57 15.48
N GLN A 418 17.72 -21.94 14.29
CA GLN A 418 17.23 -21.02 13.25
C GLN A 418 15.90 -20.31 13.58
N HIS A 419 15.18 -20.80 14.59
CA HIS A 419 13.87 -20.29 14.96
C HIS A 419 13.94 -19.32 16.16
N ARG A 420 15.13 -19.15 16.75
CA ARG A 420 15.30 -18.36 17.98
C ARG A 420 14.91 -16.89 17.75
N ILE A 421 14.33 -16.26 18.76
CA ILE A 421 13.95 -14.83 18.76
C ILE A 421 14.58 -14.09 19.93
N ILE A 422 14.86 -12.80 19.76
CA ILE A 422 15.27 -11.91 20.85
C ILE A 422 14.05 -11.15 21.34
N ARG A 423 13.66 -11.34 22.61
CA ARG A 423 12.49 -10.66 23.18
C ARG A 423 12.88 -9.38 23.92
N ARG A 424 12.08 -8.33 23.76
CA ARG A 424 12.17 -7.03 24.45
C ARG A 424 10.80 -6.58 24.95
N GLY A 425 10.01 -7.52 25.44
CA GLY A 425 8.68 -7.22 25.96
C GLY A 425 8.71 -6.36 27.22
N MET A 426 7.71 -5.50 27.41
CA MET A 426 7.55 -4.69 28.62
C MET A 426 6.07 -4.66 29.05
N PRO A 427 5.75 -4.83 30.35
CA PRO A 427 4.37 -4.82 30.82
C PRO A 427 3.68 -3.46 30.70
N TYR A 428 2.35 -3.47 30.60
CA TYR A 428 1.48 -2.30 30.72
C TYR A 428 0.32 -2.58 31.70
N GLY A 429 -0.25 -1.52 32.26
CA GLY A 429 -1.27 -1.61 33.31
C GLY A 429 -0.67 -1.95 34.69
N ARG A 430 -1.46 -1.75 35.75
CA ARG A 430 -1.06 -2.01 37.13
C ARG A 430 -0.88 -3.50 37.38
N PHE A 431 0.25 -3.81 38.02
CA PHE A 431 0.55 -5.14 38.51
C PHE A 431 -0.37 -5.51 39.67
N ILE A 432 -0.91 -6.73 39.62
CA ILE A 432 -1.63 -7.34 40.74
C ILE A 432 -0.65 -8.25 41.45
N GLU A 433 -0.36 -7.99 42.71
CA GLU A 433 0.67 -8.75 43.42
C GLU A 433 0.26 -10.23 43.60
N PRO A 434 1.21 -11.18 43.62
CA PRO A 434 0.92 -12.55 43.99
C PRO A 434 0.30 -12.60 45.40
N GLY A 435 -0.89 -13.20 45.52
CA GLY A 435 -1.65 -13.27 46.78
C GLY A 435 -2.67 -12.15 46.98
N GLU A 436 -2.63 -11.08 46.18
CA GLU A 436 -3.71 -10.08 46.14
C GLU A 436 -4.93 -10.65 45.39
N CYS A 437 -6.13 -10.33 45.88
CA CYS A 437 -7.37 -10.73 45.23
C CYS A 437 -7.52 -10.01 43.89
N ALA A 438 -7.48 -10.76 42.79
CA ALA A 438 -7.58 -10.18 41.45
C ALA A 438 -8.94 -9.48 41.21
N ALA A 439 -10.01 -9.94 41.88
CA ALA A 439 -11.34 -9.32 41.80
C ALA A 439 -11.43 -7.95 42.49
N SER A 440 -10.49 -7.61 43.40
CA SER A 440 -10.41 -6.28 44.02
C SER A 440 -9.49 -5.32 43.28
N ALA A 441 -8.76 -5.80 42.26
CA ALA A 441 -7.90 -4.94 41.46
C ALA A 441 -8.72 -4.01 40.55
N PRO A 442 -8.19 -2.82 40.18
CA PRO A 442 -8.87 -1.93 39.24
C PRO A 442 -9.18 -2.63 37.91
N ALA A 443 -10.32 -2.30 37.30
CA ALA A 443 -10.80 -2.90 36.06
C ALA A 443 -10.00 -2.49 34.80
N GLU A 444 -8.83 -1.85 34.96
CA GLU A 444 -8.02 -1.41 33.84
C GLU A 444 -7.38 -2.60 33.09
N PRO A 445 -7.28 -2.51 31.74
CA PRO A 445 -6.53 -3.47 30.94
C PRO A 445 -5.08 -3.56 31.36
N ARG A 446 -4.53 -4.78 31.35
CA ARG A 446 -3.14 -5.04 31.68
C ARG A 446 -2.58 -6.16 30.82
N GLY A 447 -1.28 -6.16 30.63
CA GLY A 447 -0.62 -7.23 29.90
C GLY A 447 0.79 -6.86 29.47
N LEU A 448 1.18 -7.34 28.30
CA LEU A 448 2.53 -7.23 27.78
C LEU A 448 2.53 -6.57 26.40
N HIS A 449 3.33 -5.52 26.25
CA HIS A 449 3.79 -5.09 24.93
C HIS A 449 4.91 -6.03 24.52
N PHE A 450 4.57 -7.06 23.74
CA PHE A 450 5.53 -8.04 23.26
C PHE A 450 6.28 -7.46 22.06
N PHE A 451 7.61 -7.46 22.16
CA PHE A 451 8.51 -7.14 21.08
C PHE A 451 9.47 -8.29 20.85
N CYS A 452 9.70 -8.69 19.60
CA CYS A 452 10.84 -9.52 19.26
C CYS A 452 11.56 -9.10 17.98
N TYR A 453 12.88 -9.35 17.95
CA TYR A 453 13.75 -9.07 16.82
C TYR A 453 14.15 -10.36 16.09
N ASN A 454 14.13 -10.27 14.75
CA ASN A 454 14.24 -11.38 13.82
C ASN A 454 14.96 -10.92 12.54
N ALA A 455 15.79 -11.76 11.93
CA ALA A 455 16.24 -11.54 10.56
C ALA A 455 15.28 -12.17 9.52
N ARG A 456 14.48 -13.16 9.93
CA ARG A 456 13.55 -13.95 9.11
C ARG A 456 12.24 -14.16 9.86
N ILE A 457 11.27 -13.27 9.65
CA ILE A 457 9.99 -13.28 10.36
C ILE A 457 9.24 -14.62 10.19
N ASP A 458 9.27 -15.15 8.98
CA ASP A 458 8.60 -16.38 8.53
C ASP A 458 9.19 -17.63 9.18
N SER A 459 10.52 -17.73 9.30
CA SER A 459 11.19 -18.87 9.93
C SER A 459 11.37 -18.70 11.44
N GLN A 460 11.11 -17.55 12.02
CA GLN A 460 11.29 -17.29 13.46
C GLN A 460 9.94 -17.08 14.14
N PHE A 461 9.49 -15.83 14.27
CA PHE A 461 8.24 -15.51 14.97
C PHE A 461 7.02 -16.25 14.39
N GLU A 462 6.75 -16.18 13.08
CA GLU A 462 5.57 -16.83 12.50
C GLU A 462 5.67 -18.36 12.66
N PHE A 463 6.87 -18.92 12.52
CA PHE A 463 7.09 -20.35 12.69
C PHE A 463 6.79 -20.81 14.11
N ILE A 464 7.30 -20.11 15.13
CA ILE A 464 7.02 -20.41 16.54
C ILE A 464 5.51 -20.29 16.79
N GLN A 465 4.89 -19.18 16.39
CA GLN A 465 3.47 -18.93 16.66
C GLN A 465 2.58 -19.98 16.00
N LYS A 466 2.81 -20.28 14.73
CA LYS A 466 2.01 -21.24 13.97
C LYS A 466 2.30 -22.69 14.36
N ASN A 467 3.57 -23.09 14.30
CA ASN A 467 3.95 -24.51 14.30
C ASN A 467 4.29 -25.04 15.70
N TRP A 468 4.64 -24.18 16.66
CA TRP A 468 4.98 -24.61 18.02
C TRP A 468 3.93 -24.19 19.02
N ILE A 469 3.37 -22.98 18.93
CA ILE A 469 2.34 -22.50 19.84
C ILE A 469 0.97 -23.09 19.44
N ASN A 470 0.52 -22.88 18.20
CA ASN A 470 -0.84 -23.18 17.76
C ASN A 470 -1.05 -24.56 17.09
N ASN A 471 -0.01 -25.39 16.97
CA ASN A 471 -0.12 -26.71 16.34
C ASN A 471 -0.27 -27.83 17.39
N CYS A 472 -1.36 -28.62 17.31
CA CYS A 472 -1.59 -29.74 18.21
C CYS A 472 -0.68 -30.94 17.97
N ASP A 473 -0.20 -31.15 16.75
CA ASP A 473 0.63 -32.31 16.38
C ASP A 473 2.10 -32.14 16.79
N PHE A 474 2.47 -30.95 17.26
CA PHE A 474 3.83 -30.63 17.68
C PHE A 474 4.25 -31.49 18.89
N MET A 475 5.46 -32.05 18.84
CA MET A 475 6.00 -33.01 19.81
C MET A 475 5.15 -34.30 19.94
N HIS A 476 4.51 -34.74 18.85
CA HIS A 476 3.79 -36.03 18.76
C HIS A 476 2.64 -36.19 19.77
N MET A 477 1.97 -35.08 20.11
CA MET A 477 0.85 -35.10 21.03
C MET A 477 -0.39 -35.76 20.38
N PRO A 478 -1.03 -36.75 21.02
CA PRO A 478 -2.15 -37.50 20.43
C PRO A 478 -3.52 -36.79 20.52
N SER A 479 -3.57 -35.53 20.97
CA SER A 479 -4.79 -34.79 21.34
C SER A 479 -4.67 -33.32 20.88
N PRO A 480 -5.77 -32.53 20.70
CA PRO A 480 -5.72 -31.14 20.26
C PRO A 480 -5.10 -30.17 21.31
N ILE A 481 -3.87 -30.42 21.75
CA ILE A 481 -3.16 -29.66 22.79
C ILE A 481 -2.23 -28.64 22.13
N ILE A 482 -2.56 -27.37 22.34
CA ILE A 482 -1.72 -26.22 21.98
C ILE A 482 -1.15 -25.57 23.25
N ASP A 483 -0.32 -24.54 23.08
CA ASP A 483 0.30 -23.80 24.19
C ASP A 483 -0.73 -23.33 25.23
N PRO A 484 -0.44 -23.52 26.54
CA PRO A 484 -1.40 -23.20 27.59
C PRO A 484 -1.48 -21.72 27.98
N ILE A 485 -0.52 -20.90 27.56
CA ILE A 485 -0.43 -19.49 27.94
C ILE A 485 -0.87 -18.59 26.78
N VAL A 486 -0.32 -18.80 25.59
CA VAL A 486 -0.50 -17.91 24.43
C VAL A 486 -1.14 -18.59 23.20
N GLY A 487 -1.56 -19.84 23.33
CA GLY A 487 -2.28 -20.55 22.27
C GLY A 487 -3.66 -19.93 22.04
N SER A 488 -4.02 -19.71 20.77
CA SER A 488 -5.33 -19.15 20.41
C SER A 488 -6.40 -20.24 20.46
N ARG A 489 -7.52 -19.98 21.15
CA ARG A 489 -8.59 -20.96 21.39
C ARG A 489 -9.94 -20.43 20.91
N GLY A 490 -10.69 -21.32 20.25
CA GLY A 490 -12.06 -21.05 19.84
C GLY A 490 -13.05 -21.20 20.99
N PRO A 491 -14.25 -20.61 20.91
CA PRO A 491 -15.27 -20.72 21.95
C PRO A 491 -15.74 -22.16 22.23
N ALA A 492 -15.54 -23.07 21.27
CA ALA A 492 -15.89 -24.48 21.38
C ALA A 492 -14.72 -25.39 21.79
N ASP A 493 -13.51 -24.85 21.97
CA ASP A 493 -12.36 -25.60 22.47
C ASP A 493 -12.57 -25.90 23.97
N LEU A 494 -12.53 -27.18 24.34
CA LEU A 494 -12.68 -27.62 25.72
C LEU A 494 -11.44 -27.30 26.58
N GLY A 495 -10.32 -26.95 25.95
CA GLY A 495 -9.07 -26.52 26.58
C GLY A 495 -8.43 -27.63 27.40
N GLN A 496 -7.33 -28.21 26.91
CA GLN A 496 -6.67 -29.35 27.57
C GLN A 496 -5.19 -29.06 27.87
N PHE A 497 -4.73 -29.55 29.02
CA PHE A 497 -3.30 -29.61 29.36
C PHE A 497 -2.92 -30.99 29.89
N SER A 498 -1.82 -31.55 29.36
CA SER A 498 -1.26 -32.84 29.78
C SER A 498 0.07 -32.65 30.50
N PHE A 499 0.27 -33.37 31.59
CA PHE A 499 1.48 -33.28 32.42
C PHE A 499 2.55 -34.27 31.97
N ASN A 500 2.31 -35.56 32.23
CA ASN A 500 3.17 -36.70 31.93
C ASN A 500 2.28 -37.94 31.71
N GLN A 501 2.88 -39.12 31.48
CA GLN A 501 2.12 -40.35 31.27
C GLN A 501 1.38 -40.87 32.52
N GLN A 502 1.72 -40.36 33.72
CA GLN A 502 1.21 -40.86 35.00
C GLN A 502 0.02 -40.06 35.53
N ARG A 503 -0.10 -38.78 35.13
CA ARG A 503 -1.13 -37.86 35.62
C ARG A 503 -2.16 -37.60 34.52
N LEU A 504 -3.43 -37.78 34.87
CA LEU A 504 -4.54 -37.50 33.95
C LEU A 504 -4.50 -36.03 33.48
N PRO A 505 -4.82 -35.76 32.20
CA PRO A 505 -4.95 -34.40 31.69
C PRO A 505 -6.01 -33.59 32.46
N VAL A 506 -5.79 -32.28 32.54
CA VAL A 506 -6.79 -31.32 33.03
C VAL A 506 -7.50 -30.65 31.86
N PHE A 507 -8.75 -30.28 32.08
CA PHE A 507 -9.66 -29.71 31.09
C PHE A 507 -10.25 -28.38 31.56
N GLY A 508 -10.81 -27.60 30.64
CA GLY A 508 -11.41 -26.30 30.93
C GLY A 508 -10.41 -25.15 30.86
N LEU A 509 -9.22 -25.39 30.30
CA LEU A 509 -8.19 -24.36 30.12
C LEU A 509 -8.69 -23.28 29.15
N LYS A 510 -8.91 -22.07 29.65
CA LYS A 510 -9.31 -20.94 28.82
C LYS A 510 -8.11 -20.32 28.13
N GLN A 511 -8.37 -19.44 27.17
CA GLN A 511 -7.36 -18.51 26.68
C GLN A 511 -7.22 -17.37 27.70
N TYR A 512 -6.00 -17.15 28.21
CA TYR A 512 -5.71 -16.10 29.21
C TYR A 512 -4.97 -14.91 28.62
N VAL A 513 -4.47 -15.04 27.39
CA VAL A 513 -3.76 -13.99 26.68
C VAL A 513 -4.50 -13.66 25.40
N HIS A 514 -4.86 -12.40 25.21
CA HIS A 514 -5.63 -11.93 24.06
C HIS A 514 -4.83 -10.91 23.25
N VAL A 515 -4.87 -11.04 21.93
CA VAL A 515 -4.17 -10.14 21.02
C VAL A 515 -5.06 -8.92 20.75
N LYS A 516 -4.58 -7.74 21.16
CA LYS A 516 -5.27 -6.46 20.98
C LYS A 516 -4.68 -5.60 19.88
N GLY A 517 -3.63 -6.07 19.23
CA GLY A 517 -2.97 -5.33 18.17
C GLY A 517 -1.61 -5.90 17.85
N GLY A 518 -1.15 -5.69 16.63
CA GLY A 518 0.21 -5.99 16.25
C GLY A 518 0.56 -5.48 14.86
N GLU A 519 1.85 -5.46 14.56
CA GLU A 519 2.37 -5.14 13.24
C GLU A 519 3.83 -5.62 13.09
N TYR A 520 4.29 -5.76 11.86
CA TYR A 520 5.70 -5.97 11.52
C TYR A 520 6.37 -4.66 11.10
N PHE A 521 7.49 -4.36 11.75
CA PHE A 521 8.33 -3.20 11.45
C PHE A 521 9.72 -3.66 11.01
N PHE A 522 10.36 -2.89 10.14
CA PHE A 522 11.78 -2.98 9.85
C PHE A 522 12.49 -1.86 10.61
N THR A 523 13.38 -2.23 11.53
CA THR A 523 14.25 -1.28 12.24
C THR A 523 15.57 -1.15 11.48
N PRO A 524 15.82 -0.05 10.75
CA PRO A 524 17.03 0.11 9.95
C PRO A 524 18.26 0.36 10.82
N GLY A 525 19.45 0.05 10.29
CA GLY A 525 20.70 0.60 10.82
C GLY A 525 20.70 2.14 10.75
N ARG A 526 21.53 2.80 11.56
CA ARG A 526 21.55 4.27 11.68
C ARG A 526 21.94 4.94 10.36
N LYS A 527 22.87 4.36 9.60
CA LYS A 527 23.23 4.81 8.24
C LYS A 527 22.08 4.62 7.26
N ALA A 528 21.41 3.46 7.31
CA ALA A 528 20.26 3.17 6.45
C ALA A 528 19.07 4.10 6.73
N LEU A 529 18.83 4.49 7.99
CA LEU A 529 17.86 5.52 8.33
C LEU A 529 18.16 6.86 7.63
N GLY A 530 19.45 7.21 7.53
CA GLY A 530 19.90 8.37 6.75
C GLY A 530 19.58 8.25 5.26
N LEU A 531 19.69 7.05 4.67
CA LEU A 531 19.30 6.79 3.28
C LEU A 531 17.79 6.92 3.08
N ILE A 532 16.98 6.33 3.96
CA ILE A 532 15.51 6.44 3.94
C ILE A 532 15.07 7.91 3.99
N ALA A 533 15.66 8.70 4.89
CA ALA A 533 15.38 10.13 4.99
C ALA A 533 15.78 10.89 3.72
N GLY A 534 16.91 10.53 3.10
CA GLY A 534 17.40 11.15 1.86
C GLY A 534 16.54 10.88 0.63
N LEU A 535 15.63 9.91 0.68
CA LEU A 535 14.75 9.52 -0.42
C LEU A 535 13.33 10.11 -0.34
N ALA A 536 13.05 10.95 0.66
CA ALA A 536 11.73 11.54 0.88
C ALA A 536 11.24 12.41 -0.28
N GLN A 537 10.11 12.03 -0.89
CA GLN A 537 9.46 12.77 -1.98
C GLN A 537 8.09 13.34 -1.57
N PRO A 538 7.65 14.51 -2.09
CA PRO A 538 6.37 15.10 -1.72
C PRO A 538 5.21 14.26 -2.25
N ILE A 539 4.15 14.15 -1.46
CA ILE A 539 2.97 13.36 -1.78
C ILE A 539 1.94 14.29 -2.40
N ASN A 540 1.54 14.00 -3.63
CA ASN A 540 0.44 14.68 -4.29
C ASN A 540 -0.89 14.10 -3.76
N PRO A 541 -1.81 14.89 -3.17
CA PRO A 541 -3.10 14.41 -2.67
C PRO A 541 -4.02 13.84 -3.77
N PHE A 542 -3.69 14.03 -5.05
CA PHE A 542 -4.33 13.37 -6.20
C PHE A 542 -3.57 12.14 -6.73
N GLN A 543 -2.42 11.82 -6.15
CA GLN A 543 -1.74 10.54 -6.33
C GLN A 543 -1.90 9.70 -5.06
N ILE A 544 -3.01 8.96 -5.01
CA ILE A 544 -3.12 7.78 -4.15
C ILE A 544 -2.13 6.75 -4.73
N PRO A 545 -1.10 6.28 -3.99
CA PRO A 545 -0.34 5.12 -4.44
C PRO A 545 -1.34 3.98 -4.59
N LYS A 546 -1.42 3.37 -5.78
CA LYS A 546 -2.21 2.15 -5.96
C LYS A 546 -1.86 1.19 -4.84
N GLN A 547 -2.86 0.79 -4.06
CA GLN A 547 -2.73 -0.34 -3.17
C GLN A 547 -2.22 -1.52 -4.00
N HIS A 548 -1.11 -2.12 -3.57
CA HIS A 548 -0.59 -3.34 -4.15
C HIS A 548 -1.58 -4.47 -3.82
N ILE A 549 -2.23 -5.01 -4.86
CA ILE A 549 -2.98 -6.26 -4.79
C ILE A 549 -2.16 -7.29 -5.54
N ASP A 550 -1.61 -8.29 -4.83
CA ASP A 550 -0.97 -9.45 -5.45
C ASP A 550 -1.66 -10.75 -5.01
N THR A 551 -2.41 -11.32 -5.94
CA THR A 551 -2.41 -12.69 -6.52
C THR A 551 -3.38 -12.57 -7.69
N PHE A 552 -3.42 -13.47 -8.69
CA PHE A 552 -4.40 -13.38 -9.78
C PHE A 552 -5.83 -13.36 -9.21
N GLN A 553 -6.40 -12.15 -9.13
CA GLN A 553 -7.76 -11.87 -8.71
C GLN A 553 -8.45 -11.21 -9.91
N PRO A 554 -9.67 -11.63 -10.27
CA PRO A 554 -10.43 -11.02 -11.37
C PRO A 554 -10.58 -9.50 -11.20
N GLU A 555 -10.46 -9.02 -9.97
CA GLU A 555 -10.65 -7.61 -9.56
C GLU A 555 -9.40 -6.73 -9.76
N SER A 556 -8.22 -7.32 -10.00
CA SER A 556 -6.95 -6.61 -10.26
C SER A 556 -6.22 -7.07 -11.53
N SER A 557 -6.83 -8.00 -12.25
CA SER A 557 -6.47 -8.39 -13.61
C SER A 557 -7.22 -7.54 -14.62
N ASP A 558 -6.58 -7.21 -15.75
CA ASP A 558 -7.18 -6.36 -16.77
C ASP A 558 -7.58 -7.20 -18.00
N PRO A 559 -8.87 -7.30 -18.33
CA PRO A 559 -9.29 -8.00 -19.55
C PRO A 559 -8.89 -7.21 -20.81
N LEU A 560 -8.55 -5.93 -20.69
CA LEU A 560 -8.06 -5.04 -21.75
C LEU A 560 -6.54 -5.08 -21.88
N ASP A 561 -5.82 -5.61 -20.89
CA ASP A 561 -4.40 -5.94 -20.98
C ASP A 561 -4.26 -7.28 -21.70
N VAL A 562 -4.78 -7.29 -22.93
CA VAL A 562 -4.71 -8.43 -23.83
C VAL A 562 -3.27 -8.92 -23.89
N ALA A 563 -2.28 -8.02 -23.92
CA ALA A 563 -0.86 -8.39 -23.96
C ALA A 563 -0.37 -9.17 -22.73
N ARG A 564 -0.95 -8.97 -21.53
CA ARG A 564 -0.60 -9.72 -20.32
C ARG A 564 -1.14 -11.15 -20.31
N TYR A 565 -2.32 -11.38 -20.89
CA TYR A 565 -3.01 -12.69 -20.82
C TYR A 565 -3.08 -13.42 -22.15
N VAL A 566 -2.84 -12.73 -23.25
CA VAL A 566 -2.99 -13.18 -24.62
C VAL A 566 -1.73 -12.80 -25.39
N ASP A 567 -1.19 -13.76 -26.12
CA ASP A 567 -0.12 -13.47 -27.08
C ASP A 567 -0.69 -12.59 -28.22
N ALA A 568 -0.58 -11.28 -28.04
CA ALA A 568 -1.01 -10.30 -29.02
C ALA A 568 -0.23 -10.45 -30.33
N THR A 569 1.01 -10.94 -30.30
CA THR A 569 1.79 -11.25 -31.50
C THR A 569 1.13 -12.39 -32.28
N ALA A 570 0.62 -13.43 -31.60
CA ALA A 570 -0.12 -14.52 -32.23
C ALA A 570 -1.43 -14.05 -32.89
N LEU A 571 -2.23 -13.20 -32.21
CA LEU A 571 -3.46 -12.63 -32.78
C LEU A 571 -3.17 -11.70 -33.96
N LEU A 572 -2.05 -10.98 -33.96
CA LEU A 572 -1.65 -10.13 -35.09
C LEU A 572 -1.05 -10.93 -36.26
N SER A 573 -0.37 -12.04 -35.97
CA SER A 573 0.32 -12.89 -36.96
C SER A 573 -0.57 -13.97 -37.60
N GLY A 574 -1.85 -14.07 -37.22
CA GLY A 574 -2.85 -14.84 -37.96
C GLY A 574 -3.76 -15.75 -37.13
N LYS A 575 -3.54 -15.89 -35.82
CA LYS A 575 -4.45 -16.64 -34.93
C LYS A 575 -5.78 -15.89 -34.81
N ARG A 576 -6.91 -16.55 -35.03
CA ARG A 576 -8.22 -15.88 -35.09
C ARG A 576 -8.81 -15.53 -33.74
N PHE A 577 -8.51 -16.33 -32.71
CA PHE A 577 -8.98 -16.06 -31.35
C PHE A 577 -8.04 -16.57 -30.27
N VAL A 578 -8.20 -16.07 -29.06
CA VAL A 578 -7.59 -16.64 -27.84
C VAL A 578 -8.65 -16.87 -26.77
N LYS A 579 -8.60 -18.04 -26.15
CA LYS A 579 -9.53 -18.46 -25.10
C LYS A 579 -8.81 -18.44 -23.75
N LEU A 580 -9.42 -17.78 -22.76
CA LEU A 580 -9.01 -17.80 -21.36
C LEU A 580 -10.11 -18.43 -20.51
N LYS A 581 -9.71 -19.11 -19.43
CA LYS A 581 -10.59 -19.67 -18.41
C LYS A 581 -10.30 -18.97 -17.09
N LEU A 582 -11.36 -18.62 -16.36
CA LEU A 582 -11.28 -17.96 -15.07
C LEU A 582 -12.17 -18.69 -14.06
N ASP A 583 -11.60 -19.02 -12.90
CA ASP A 583 -12.29 -19.67 -11.79
C ASP A 583 -12.60 -18.63 -10.70
N ALA A 584 -13.87 -18.34 -10.48
CA ALA A 584 -14.32 -17.38 -9.46
C ALA A 584 -15.50 -17.95 -8.67
N GLY A 585 -15.37 -18.05 -7.34
CA GLY A 585 -16.46 -18.45 -6.45
C GLY A 585 -17.08 -19.82 -6.73
N GLY A 586 -16.32 -20.76 -7.32
CA GLY A 586 -16.80 -22.10 -7.66
C GLY A 586 -17.50 -22.24 -9.03
N ALA A 587 -17.54 -21.18 -9.85
CA ALA A 587 -18.03 -21.23 -11.22
C ALA A 587 -16.93 -20.92 -12.24
N GLU A 588 -16.87 -21.71 -13.32
CA GLU A 588 -15.95 -21.49 -14.43
C GLU A 588 -16.56 -20.47 -15.41
N ARG A 589 -15.79 -19.45 -15.80
CA ARG A 589 -16.18 -18.51 -16.87
C ARG A 589 -15.09 -18.42 -17.93
N PHE A 590 -15.50 -18.43 -19.19
CA PHE A 590 -14.58 -18.36 -20.34
C PHE A 590 -14.61 -17.00 -21.01
N TYR A 591 -13.45 -16.55 -21.47
CA TYR A 591 -13.25 -15.31 -22.20
C TYR A 591 -12.63 -15.60 -23.57
N TYR A 592 -13.22 -15.07 -24.63
CA TYR A 592 -12.78 -15.29 -26.01
C TYR A 592 -12.40 -13.96 -26.66
N TYR A 593 -11.14 -13.80 -27.06
CA TYR A 593 -10.63 -12.59 -27.69
C TYR A 593 -10.61 -12.74 -29.21
N PHE A 594 -11.18 -11.78 -29.92
CA PHE A 594 -11.13 -11.68 -31.39
C PHE A 594 -10.58 -10.31 -31.79
N ALA A 595 -9.67 -10.31 -32.76
CA ALA A 595 -9.07 -9.07 -33.23
C ALA A 595 -9.13 -8.86 -34.74
N HIS A 596 -9.40 -9.89 -35.53
CA HIS A 596 -9.47 -9.73 -36.99
C HIS A 596 -10.77 -9.03 -37.41
N PRO A 597 -10.72 -7.99 -38.27
CA PRO A 597 -11.90 -7.19 -38.62
C PRO A 597 -13.08 -8.00 -39.16
N GLU A 598 -12.82 -9.05 -39.95
CA GLU A 598 -13.85 -9.95 -40.49
C GLU A 598 -14.61 -10.69 -39.39
N ASP A 599 -13.89 -11.22 -38.40
CA ASP A 599 -14.47 -11.92 -37.25
C ASP A 599 -15.21 -10.96 -36.31
N VAL A 600 -14.61 -9.81 -36.03
CA VAL A 600 -15.24 -8.74 -35.23
C VAL A 600 -16.57 -8.33 -35.85
N MET A 601 -16.60 -8.05 -37.15
CA MET A 601 -17.82 -7.65 -37.86
C MET A 601 -18.84 -8.79 -37.98
N SER A 602 -18.39 -10.03 -38.13
CA SER A 602 -19.26 -11.21 -38.16
C SER A 602 -19.96 -11.42 -36.81
N ILE A 603 -19.21 -11.38 -35.71
CA ILE A 603 -19.73 -11.52 -34.34
C ILE A 603 -20.73 -10.40 -34.04
N LEU A 604 -20.43 -9.16 -34.41
CA LEU A 604 -21.33 -8.01 -34.19
C LEU A 604 -22.67 -8.13 -34.92
N LYS A 605 -22.74 -8.86 -36.06
CA LYS A 605 -23.98 -9.09 -36.81
C LYS A 605 -24.82 -10.23 -36.23
N GLN A 606 -24.23 -11.12 -35.44
CA GLN A 606 -24.88 -12.30 -34.88
C GLN A 606 -25.43 -12.03 -33.48
N THR A 607 -26.28 -11.02 -33.36
CA THR A 607 -26.80 -10.53 -32.06
C THR A 607 -27.61 -11.56 -31.27
N ALA A 608 -28.15 -12.58 -31.93
CA ALA A 608 -28.86 -13.68 -31.28
C ALA A 608 -27.92 -14.66 -30.56
N LEU A 609 -26.67 -14.81 -31.03
CA LEU A 609 -25.66 -15.68 -30.43
C LEU A 609 -24.76 -14.90 -29.46
N PHE A 610 -24.40 -13.67 -29.84
CA PHE A 610 -23.52 -12.79 -29.08
C PHE A 610 -24.27 -11.54 -28.66
N THR A 611 -24.92 -11.62 -27.50
CA THR A 611 -25.87 -10.60 -27.04
C THR A 611 -25.19 -9.52 -26.19
N ASN A 612 -25.90 -8.42 -25.96
CA ASN A 612 -25.56 -7.42 -24.95
C ASN A 612 -26.49 -7.50 -23.71
N ASP A 613 -27.20 -8.61 -23.52
CA ASP A 613 -28.24 -8.70 -22.48
C ASP A 613 -27.68 -8.57 -21.06
N HIS A 614 -26.45 -9.03 -20.82
CA HIS A 614 -25.82 -8.90 -19.51
C HIS A 614 -25.61 -7.43 -19.14
N TYR A 615 -25.18 -6.61 -20.11
CA TYR A 615 -25.07 -5.17 -19.97
C TYR A 615 -26.44 -4.53 -19.68
N ALA A 616 -27.50 -4.95 -20.40
CA ALA A 616 -28.86 -4.48 -20.14
C ALA A 616 -29.38 -4.86 -18.74
N ARG A 617 -29.01 -6.04 -18.21
CA ARG A 617 -29.35 -6.47 -16.86
C ARG A 617 -28.66 -5.65 -15.79
N LYS A 618 -27.35 -5.38 -15.93
CA LYS A 618 -26.60 -4.51 -15.01
C LYS A 618 -27.24 -3.13 -14.90
N ILE A 619 -27.53 -2.51 -16.04
CA ILE A 619 -28.22 -1.22 -16.09
C ILE A 619 -29.59 -1.28 -15.42
N ARG A 620 -30.39 -2.32 -15.68
CA ARG A 620 -31.70 -2.48 -15.06
C ARG A 620 -31.60 -2.60 -13.55
N ASN A 621 -30.62 -3.34 -13.04
CA ASN A 621 -30.38 -3.52 -11.62
C ASN A 621 -29.97 -2.21 -10.93
N LEU A 622 -29.15 -1.38 -11.59
CA LEU A 622 -28.74 -0.08 -11.05
C LEU A 622 -29.86 0.97 -11.17
N THR A 623 -30.57 1.02 -12.29
CA THR A 623 -31.41 2.18 -12.66
C THR A 623 -32.92 1.96 -12.61
N GLY A 624 -33.37 0.75 -12.26
CA GLY A 624 -34.79 0.37 -12.22
C GLY A 624 -35.45 0.26 -13.61
N GLY A 625 -34.66 0.30 -14.68
CA GLY A 625 -35.13 0.00 -16.03
C GLY A 625 -34.01 0.00 -17.06
N THR A 626 -34.35 -0.18 -18.32
CA THR A 626 -33.34 -0.26 -19.38
C THR A 626 -33.02 1.14 -19.89
N MET A 627 -31.74 1.46 -20.05
CA MET A 627 -31.32 2.55 -20.95
C MET A 627 -32.00 2.35 -22.31
N LEU A 628 -32.74 3.37 -22.78
CA LEU A 628 -33.67 3.22 -23.90
C LEU A 628 -32.95 2.90 -25.22
N LEU A 629 -31.77 3.47 -25.44
CA LEU A 629 -31.03 3.42 -26.71
C LEU A 629 -30.08 2.21 -26.76
N SER A 630 -29.94 1.48 -25.66
CA SER A 630 -29.12 0.27 -25.51
C SER A 630 -29.92 -1.04 -25.61
N ARG A 631 -31.24 -0.98 -25.88
CA ARG A 631 -32.12 -2.13 -26.10
C ARG A 631 -31.72 -2.96 -27.34
N PRO A 632 -32.24 -4.20 -27.51
CA PRO A 632 -32.11 -4.93 -28.77
C PRO A 632 -32.54 -4.08 -29.98
N ASN A 633 -31.94 -4.34 -31.14
CA ASN A 633 -32.18 -3.54 -32.33
C ASN A 633 -33.58 -3.75 -32.92
N THR A 634 -34.56 -2.97 -32.47
CA THR A 634 -35.94 -2.93 -33.00
C THR A 634 -36.18 -1.66 -33.82
N ALA A 635 -37.23 -1.65 -34.65
CA ALA A 635 -37.61 -0.46 -35.42
C ALA A 635 -37.91 0.75 -34.50
N GLU A 636 -38.63 0.50 -33.40
CA GLU A 636 -38.93 1.49 -32.35
C GLU A 636 -37.65 2.09 -31.73
N ARG A 637 -36.64 1.25 -31.42
CA ARG A 637 -35.35 1.74 -30.92
C ARG A 637 -34.64 2.62 -31.96
N VAL A 638 -34.65 2.23 -33.22
CA VAL A 638 -33.99 2.99 -34.30
C VAL A 638 -34.62 4.37 -34.44
N GLU A 639 -35.96 4.43 -34.42
CA GLU A 639 -36.71 5.67 -34.45
C GLU A 639 -36.39 6.57 -33.25
N LEU A 640 -36.46 6.02 -32.03
CA LEU A 640 -36.13 6.76 -30.83
C LEU A 640 -34.67 7.24 -30.83
N LYS A 641 -33.72 6.43 -31.30
CA LYS A 641 -32.31 6.82 -31.42
C LYS A 641 -32.15 8.01 -32.37
N ALA A 642 -32.86 7.99 -33.50
CA ALA A 642 -32.84 9.10 -34.45
C ALA A 642 -33.44 10.38 -33.84
N GLN A 643 -34.56 10.27 -33.11
CA GLN A 643 -35.21 11.39 -32.45
C GLN A 643 -34.35 11.97 -31.31
N SER A 644 -33.74 11.12 -30.48
CA SER A 644 -32.82 11.55 -29.43
C SER A 644 -31.57 12.24 -30.01
N ALA A 645 -31.02 11.74 -31.12
CA ALA A 645 -29.91 12.39 -31.81
C ALA A 645 -30.29 13.78 -32.31
N GLN A 646 -31.52 13.98 -32.82
CA GLN A 646 -32.02 15.30 -33.21
C GLN A 646 -32.14 16.28 -32.03
N GLN A 647 -32.41 15.78 -30.81
CA GLN A 647 -32.43 16.63 -29.62
C GLN A 647 -31.01 17.08 -29.19
N ILE A 648 -30.02 16.20 -29.35
CA ILE A 648 -28.62 16.48 -29.05
C ILE A 648 -28.05 17.47 -30.08
N GLU A 649 -28.21 17.16 -31.38
CA GLU A 649 -27.63 17.90 -32.50
C GLU A 649 -28.58 18.97 -33.05
N HIS A 650 -29.31 19.64 -32.16
CA HIS A 650 -30.23 20.71 -32.55
C HIS A 650 -29.46 21.91 -33.14
N GLN A 651 -30.18 22.76 -33.89
CA GLN A 651 -29.56 23.93 -34.52
C GLN A 651 -28.86 24.82 -33.46
N GLY A 652 -27.55 25.02 -33.63
CA GLY A 652 -26.74 25.86 -32.73
C GLY A 652 -26.08 25.13 -31.54
N PHE A 653 -26.26 23.81 -31.39
CA PHE A 653 -25.72 23.07 -30.23
C PHE A 653 -24.19 23.22 -30.06
N GLN A 654 -23.42 23.25 -31.15
CA GLN A 654 -21.97 23.44 -31.09
C GLN A 654 -21.59 24.79 -30.47
N GLN A 655 -22.33 25.85 -30.83
CA GLN A 655 -22.09 27.18 -30.28
C GLN A 655 -22.48 27.23 -28.80
N GLN A 656 -23.59 26.60 -28.42
CA GLN A 656 -24.02 26.48 -27.02
C GLN A 656 -22.96 25.77 -26.16
N LEU A 657 -22.44 24.63 -26.64
CA LEU A 657 -21.38 23.90 -25.96
C LEU A 657 -20.09 24.73 -25.86
N LYS A 658 -19.66 25.40 -26.93
CA LYS A 658 -18.49 26.31 -26.88
C LYS A 658 -18.67 27.40 -25.83
N THR A 659 -19.83 28.07 -25.82
CA THR A 659 -20.16 29.11 -24.84
C THR A 659 -20.15 28.56 -23.40
N LEU A 660 -20.67 27.36 -23.18
CA LEU A 660 -20.68 26.69 -21.88
C LEU A 660 -19.26 26.40 -21.36
N LEU A 661 -18.35 25.99 -22.24
CA LEU A 661 -16.98 25.62 -21.88
C LEU A 661 -16.03 26.83 -21.75
N GLN A 662 -16.39 28.00 -22.29
CA GLN A 662 -15.50 29.16 -22.40
C GLN A 662 -15.00 29.66 -21.03
N ALA A 663 -15.90 29.91 -20.08
CA ALA A 663 -15.52 30.42 -18.75
C ALA A 663 -14.66 29.42 -17.96
N PRO A 664 -15.06 28.14 -17.82
CA PRO A 664 -14.23 27.11 -17.18
C PRO A 664 -12.84 26.97 -17.81
N LEU A 665 -12.74 26.95 -19.14
CA LEU A 665 -11.45 26.87 -19.84
C LEU A 665 -10.57 28.09 -19.58
N GLN A 666 -11.15 29.29 -19.51
CA GLN A 666 -10.43 30.51 -19.22
C GLN A 666 -9.90 30.53 -17.78
N GLU A 667 -10.69 30.05 -16.82
CA GLU A 667 -10.26 29.90 -15.41
C GLU A 667 -9.09 28.91 -15.28
N ILE A 668 -9.21 27.73 -15.89
CA ILE A 668 -8.16 26.71 -15.90
C ILE A 668 -6.89 27.26 -16.56
N ARG A 669 -7.02 27.94 -17.70
CA ARG A 669 -5.91 28.56 -18.42
C ARG A 669 -5.19 29.60 -17.55
N ASN A 670 -5.93 30.49 -16.92
CA ASN A 670 -5.35 31.54 -16.08
C ASN A 670 -4.64 30.94 -14.85
N ALA A 671 -5.25 29.94 -14.21
CA ALA A 671 -4.62 29.21 -13.10
C ALA A 671 -3.34 28.49 -13.55
N PHE A 672 -3.35 27.88 -14.73
CA PHE A 672 -2.16 27.21 -15.28
C PHE A 672 -1.03 28.21 -15.57
N LEU A 673 -1.32 29.36 -16.18
CA LEU A 673 -0.33 30.42 -16.40
C LEU A 673 0.26 30.92 -15.08
N GLN A 674 -0.57 31.15 -14.07
CA GLN A 674 -0.14 31.67 -12.79
C GLN A 674 0.77 30.69 -12.02
N THR A 675 0.40 29.41 -12.01
CA THR A 675 1.12 28.38 -11.25
C THR A 675 2.31 27.80 -12.03
N GLY A 676 2.21 27.76 -13.36
CA GLY A 676 3.10 27.02 -14.26
C GLY A 676 2.87 25.51 -14.25
N GLN A 677 1.82 25.01 -13.60
CA GLN A 677 1.49 23.59 -13.47
C GLN A 677 0.00 23.33 -13.66
N LEU A 678 -0.37 22.22 -14.31
CA LEU A 678 -1.76 21.80 -14.47
C LEU A 678 -1.87 20.29 -14.27
N GLU A 679 -2.76 19.86 -13.40
CA GLU A 679 -3.16 18.47 -13.31
C GLU A 679 -4.12 18.17 -14.48
N LEU A 680 -3.69 17.31 -15.42
CA LEU A 680 -4.41 17.09 -16.68
C LEU A 680 -5.77 16.42 -16.49
N VAL A 681 -5.89 15.50 -15.54
CA VAL A 681 -7.04 14.61 -15.44
C VAL A 681 -8.17 15.26 -14.65
N GLU A 682 -7.94 15.56 -13.38
CA GLU A 682 -8.86 16.25 -12.47
C GLU A 682 -8.96 17.74 -12.76
N GLY A 683 -7.86 18.39 -13.13
CA GLY A 683 -7.80 19.84 -13.33
C GLY A 683 -8.30 20.33 -14.69
N LEU A 684 -8.38 19.44 -15.69
CA LEU A 684 -8.90 19.77 -17.02
C LEU A 684 -9.90 18.72 -17.53
N ALA A 685 -9.45 17.48 -17.71
CA ALA A 685 -10.19 16.49 -18.47
C ALA A 685 -11.55 16.11 -17.85
N ARG A 686 -11.68 16.12 -16.53
CA ARG A 686 -12.94 15.87 -15.81
C ARG A 686 -13.82 17.12 -15.65
N GLN A 687 -13.23 18.31 -15.73
CA GLN A 687 -13.98 19.55 -15.57
C GLN A 687 -14.91 19.82 -16.75
N LEU A 688 -14.45 19.58 -17.98
CA LEU A 688 -15.24 19.87 -19.19
C LEU A 688 -16.53 19.03 -19.25
N PRO A 689 -16.48 17.69 -19.12
CA PRO A 689 -17.71 16.88 -19.14
C PRO A 689 -18.65 17.21 -17.98
N LEU A 690 -18.14 17.56 -16.80
CA LEU A 690 -18.96 18.01 -15.68
C LEU A 690 -19.76 19.28 -16.04
N GLN A 691 -19.16 20.23 -16.76
CA GLN A 691 -19.88 21.42 -17.22
C GLN A 691 -20.95 21.06 -18.25
N VAL A 692 -20.67 20.13 -19.17
CA VAL A 692 -21.65 19.60 -20.12
C VAL A 692 -22.82 18.93 -19.39
N ILE A 693 -22.57 18.13 -18.35
CA ILE A 693 -23.62 17.53 -17.52
C ILE A 693 -24.54 18.59 -16.91
N LYS A 694 -23.95 19.65 -16.34
CA LYS A 694 -24.70 20.69 -15.64
C LYS A 694 -25.47 21.59 -16.61
N GLY A 695 -24.80 22.12 -17.63
CA GLY A 695 -25.34 23.16 -18.50
C GLY A 695 -25.97 22.67 -19.81
N PHE A 696 -25.54 21.52 -20.34
CA PHE A 696 -26.11 20.98 -21.58
C PHE A 696 -27.11 19.85 -21.30
N TYR A 697 -26.76 18.88 -20.44
CA TYR A 697 -27.70 17.82 -20.06
C TYR A 697 -28.75 18.29 -19.05
N GLY A 698 -28.46 19.33 -18.27
CA GLY A 698 -29.40 19.92 -17.31
C GLY A 698 -29.42 19.20 -15.95
N VAL A 699 -28.35 18.49 -15.58
CA VAL A 699 -28.26 17.78 -14.30
C VAL A 699 -27.46 18.61 -13.30
N ALA A 700 -28.17 19.23 -12.35
CA ALA A 700 -27.53 19.98 -11.27
C ALA A 700 -26.84 19.04 -10.27
N ALA A 701 -25.79 19.55 -9.63
CA ALA A 701 -25.13 18.88 -8.50
C ALA A 701 -26.01 18.90 -7.24
N PRO A 702 -25.83 17.97 -6.28
CA PRO A 702 -26.59 17.97 -5.03
C PRO A 702 -26.32 19.21 -4.17
N GLU A 703 -27.33 19.71 -3.45
CA GLU A 703 -27.18 20.91 -2.63
C GLU A 703 -26.37 20.66 -1.35
N ALA A 704 -25.41 21.54 -1.08
CA ALA A 704 -24.65 21.53 0.17
C ALA A 704 -25.47 22.17 1.31
N VAL A 705 -26.21 21.34 2.05
CA VAL A 705 -26.91 21.77 3.27
C VAL A 705 -26.01 21.52 4.49
N ALA A 706 -25.83 22.54 5.33
CA ALA A 706 -25.00 22.43 6.53
C ALA A 706 -25.42 21.22 7.40
N LYS A 707 -24.44 20.39 7.78
CA LYS A 707 -24.60 19.15 8.57
C LYS A 707 -25.34 17.99 7.88
N ARG A 708 -25.70 18.11 6.59
CA ARG A 708 -26.22 16.99 5.81
C ARG A 708 -25.08 16.34 5.03
N ILE A 709 -25.00 15.01 5.12
CA ILE A 709 -24.09 14.22 4.29
C ILE A 709 -24.54 14.33 2.83
N LEU A 710 -23.63 14.75 1.95
CA LEU A 710 -23.88 14.81 0.50
C LEU A 710 -24.02 13.41 -0.11
N SER A 711 -23.09 12.51 0.23
CA SER A 711 -23.11 11.11 -0.18
C SER A 711 -22.57 10.22 0.93
N LYS A 712 -23.39 9.29 1.40
CA LYS A 712 -22.98 8.29 2.38
C LYS A 712 -22.04 7.28 1.72
N THR A 713 -22.35 6.93 0.48
CA THR A 713 -21.55 6.02 -0.35
C THR A 713 -20.13 6.54 -0.57
N GLN A 714 -19.96 7.84 -0.82
CA GLN A 714 -18.64 8.44 -1.01
C GLN A 714 -17.81 8.47 0.28
N ILE A 715 -18.46 8.68 1.43
CA ILE A 715 -17.78 8.57 2.73
C ILE A 715 -17.37 7.11 3.00
N ALA A 716 -18.26 6.14 2.74
CA ALA A 716 -17.92 4.73 2.87
C ALA A 716 -16.71 4.36 2.01
N HIS A 717 -16.71 4.82 0.76
CA HIS A 717 -15.59 4.61 -0.18
C HIS A 717 -14.27 5.20 0.33
N PHE A 718 -14.31 6.36 0.99
CA PHE A 718 -13.11 6.97 1.57
C PHE A 718 -12.44 6.09 2.64
N PHE A 719 -13.23 5.28 3.35
CA PHE A 719 -12.76 4.34 4.37
C PHE A 719 -12.67 2.88 3.86
N ASP A 720 -12.59 2.67 2.54
CA ASP A 720 -12.53 1.34 1.90
C ASP A 720 -13.70 0.42 2.33
N ARG A 721 -14.92 0.97 2.37
CA ARG A 721 -16.19 0.23 2.57
C ARG A 721 -17.17 0.53 1.44
N ALA A 722 -18.06 -0.43 1.17
CA ALA A 722 -19.10 -0.26 0.16
C ALA A 722 -20.35 0.42 0.73
N ASP A 723 -20.62 0.20 2.04
CA ASP A 723 -21.77 0.76 2.75
C ASP A 723 -21.33 1.60 3.95
N PHE A 724 -21.98 2.75 4.11
CA PHE A 724 -21.76 3.66 5.22
C PHE A 724 -22.14 3.04 6.58
N ALA A 725 -23.11 2.12 6.59
CA ALA A 725 -23.51 1.41 7.80
C ALA A 725 -22.42 0.47 8.34
N GLU A 726 -21.45 0.07 7.50
CA GLU A 726 -20.30 -0.75 7.91
C GLU A 726 -19.22 0.07 8.64
N LEU A 727 -19.30 1.40 8.61
CA LEU A 727 -18.36 2.27 9.30
C LEU A 727 -18.62 2.24 10.81
N PRO A 728 -17.58 2.25 11.66
CA PRO A 728 -17.75 2.47 13.10
C PRO A 728 -18.54 3.76 13.38
N PRO A 729 -19.40 3.81 14.42
CA PRO A 729 -20.23 4.99 14.71
C PRO A 729 -19.43 6.28 14.84
N VAL A 730 -18.20 6.21 15.37
CA VAL A 730 -17.30 7.36 15.49
C VAL A 730 -16.97 7.93 14.11
N TRP A 731 -16.65 7.09 13.13
CA TRP A 731 -16.32 7.54 11.76
C TRP A 731 -17.54 8.08 11.04
N GLN A 732 -18.72 7.51 11.28
CA GLN A 732 -19.98 8.05 10.74
C GLN A 732 -20.27 9.48 11.24
N THR A 733 -19.82 9.82 12.45
CA THR A 733 -20.05 11.15 13.05
C THR A 733 -18.91 12.15 12.86
N LYS A 734 -17.67 11.66 12.64
CA LYS A 734 -16.44 12.48 12.61
C LYS A 734 -15.66 12.34 11.29
N TYR A 735 -16.31 11.90 10.21
CA TYR A 735 -15.64 11.67 8.92
C TYR A 735 -14.91 12.92 8.40
N ASP A 736 -15.43 14.11 8.70
CA ASP A 736 -14.86 15.42 8.35
C ASP A 736 -13.59 15.74 9.15
N GLU A 737 -13.61 15.49 10.47
CA GLU A 737 -12.41 15.58 11.33
C GLU A 737 -11.34 14.56 10.91
N LEU A 738 -11.74 13.43 10.31
CA LEU A 738 -10.86 12.36 9.81
C LEU A 738 -10.33 12.62 8.38
N GLY A 739 -10.59 13.81 7.82
CA GLY A 739 -10.00 14.26 6.57
C GLY A 739 -10.84 14.03 5.32
N PHE A 740 -12.08 13.53 5.43
CA PHE A 740 -12.98 13.48 4.28
C PHE A 740 -13.55 14.88 4.00
N SER A 741 -13.43 15.33 2.77
CA SER A 741 -14.14 16.51 2.27
C SER A 741 -14.56 16.29 0.83
N THR A 742 -15.69 16.88 0.45
CA THR A 742 -16.18 16.83 -0.92
C THR A 742 -17.02 18.05 -1.27
N THR A 743 -17.10 18.37 -2.55
CA THR A 743 -18.01 19.38 -3.10
C THR A 743 -19.24 18.71 -3.75
N PRO A 744 -20.35 19.44 -3.92
CA PRO A 744 -21.47 19.02 -4.77
C PRO A 744 -21.05 18.42 -6.10
N ASP A 745 -20.18 19.12 -6.83
CA ASP A 745 -19.72 18.74 -8.15
C ASP A 745 -18.91 17.43 -8.11
N GLN A 746 -18.05 17.26 -7.09
CA GLN A 746 -17.31 16.01 -6.87
C GLN A 746 -18.24 14.85 -6.51
N THR A 747 -19.33 15.11 -5.78
CA THR A 747 -20.33 14.10 -5.42
C THR A 747 -21.09 13.63 -6.66
N LEU A 748 -21.59 14.57 -7.49
CA LEU A 748 -22.26 14.24 -8.75
C LEU A 748 -21.33 13.41 -9.66
N LEU A 749 -20.09 13.87 -9.81
CA LEU A 749 -19.10 13.15 -10.62
C LEU A 749 -18.81 11.76 -10.04
N PHE A 750 -18.68 11.62 -8.72
CA PHE A 750 -18.49 10.33 -8.07
C PHE A 750 -19.62 9.35 -8.41
N TRP A 751 -20.89 9.76 -8.30
CA TRP A 751 -22.02 8.91 -8.64
C TRP A 751 -21.96 8.42 -10.09
N VAL A 752 -21.80 9.34 -11.04
CA VAL A 752 -21.73 9.01 -12.47
C VAL A 752 -20.60 8.02 -12.77
N ARG A 753 -19.44 8.22 -12.13
CA ARG A 753 -18.27 7.34 -12.28
C ARG A 753 -18.50 5.94 -11.73
N MET A 754 -19.17 5.79 -10.59
CA MET A 754 -19.45 4.46 -10.04
C MET A 754 -20.37 3.66 -10.96
N LEU A 755 -21.38 4.30 -11.56
CA LEU A 755 -22.21 3.67 -12.59
C LEU A 755 -21.39 3.29 -13.81
N PHE A 756 -20.52 4.19 -14.30
CA PHE A 756 -19.66 3.92 -15.45
C PHE A 756 -18.75 2.71 -15.21
N ILE A 757 -18.12 2.63 -14.03
CA ILE A 757 -17.24 1.53 -13.66
C ILE A 757 -18.01 0.21 -13.65
N GLU A 758 -19.17 0.12 -12.99
CA GLU A 758 -19.94 -1.13 -12.96
C GLU A 758 -20.42 -1.57 -14.35
N VAL A 759 -20.89 -0.61 -15.16
CA VAL A 759 -21.51 -0.88 -16.46
C VAL A 759 -20.48 -1.23 -17.54
N PHE A 760 -19.34 -0.52 -17.59
CA PHE A 760 -18.37 -0.63 -18.67
C PHE A 760 -17.05 -1.30 -18.28
N LEU A 761 -16.63 -1.21 -17.01
CA LEU A 761 -15.29 -1.64 -16.59
C LEU A 761 -15.30 -2.89 -15.70
N ASN A 762 -16.37 -3.14 -14.93
CA ASN A 762 -16.49 -4.33 -14.06
C ASN A 762 -16.85 -5.59 -14.86
N LEU A 763 -16.00 -5.98 -15.81
CA LEU A 763 -16.19 -7.11 -16.72
C LEU A 763 -16.07 -8.49 -16.02
N TYR A 764 -15.58 -8.50 -14.78
CA TYR A 764 -15.44 -9.69 -13.95
C TYR A 764 -16.48 -9.81 -12.83
N ASN A 765 -17.36 -8.81 -12.68
CA ASN A 765 -18.38 -8.76 -11.62
C ASN A 765 -17.78 -8.83 -10.20
N ALA A 766 -16.82 -7.96 -9.91
CA ALA A 766 -16.32 -7.75 -8.55
C ALA A 766 -17.46 -7.23 -7.65
N ASP A 767 -17.76 -7.97 -6.58
CA ASP A 767 -18.93 -7.72 -5.72
C ASP A 767 -18.85 -6.35 -5.04
N TYR A 768 -17.65 -5.96 -4.58
CA TYR A 768 -17.42 -4.65 -3.97
C TYR A 768 -17.80 -3.48 -4.88
N LEU A 769 -17.38 -3.53 -6.16
CA LEU A 769 -17.70 -2.48 -7.14
C LEU A 769 -19.19 -2.47 -7.46
N THR A 770 -19.80 -3.65 -7.54
CA THR A 770 -21.24 -3.79 -7.77
C THR A 770 -22.06 -3.19 -6.64
N GLU A 771 -21.73 -3.47 -5.37
CA GLU A 771 -22.41 -2.88 -4.22
C GLU A 771 -22.19 -1.37 -4.13
N LEU A 772 -20.96 -0.91 -4.34
CA LEU A 772 -20.65 0.52 -4.36
C LEU A 772 -21.43 1.27 -5.45
N ALA A 773 -21.54 0.69 -6.64
CA ALA A 773 -22.32 1.27 -7.75
C ALA A 773 -23.82 1.24 -7.48
N LYS A 774 -24.36 0.21 -6.83
CA LYS A 774 -25.76 0.17 -6.40
C LYS A 774 -26.06 1.31 -5.43
N ASN A 775 -25.23 1.48 -4.41
CA ASN A 775 -25.40 2.53 -3.40
C ASN A 775 -25.33 3.93 -4.03
N ALA A 776 -24.32 4.17 -4.87
CA ALA A 776 -24.18 5.42 -5.62
C ALA A 776 -25.36 5.67 -6.59
N SER A 777 -25.88 4.61 -7.23
CA SER A 777 -27.04 4.71 -8.12
C SER A 777 -28.32 5.04 -7.37
N GLY A 778 -28.51 4.52 -6.15
CA GLY A 778 -29.64 4.86 -5.29
C GLY A 778 -29.67 6.36 -4.98
N GLU A 779 -28.52 6.92 -4.58
CA GLU A 779 -28.39 8.35 -4.29
C GLU A 779 -28.62 9.22 -5.56
N LEU A 780 -28.06 8.82 -6.71
CA LEU A 780 -28.18 9.57 -7.97
C LEU A 780 -29.60 9.55 -8.56
N ILE A 781 -30.30 8.41 -8.50
CA ILE A 781 -31.63 8.27 -9.11
C ILE A 781 -32.66 9.11 -8.37
N GLU A 782 -32.62 9.10 -7.04
CA GLU A 782 -33.49 9.95 -6.23
C GLU A 782 -33.28 11.43 -6.58
N HIS A 783 -32.01 11.84 -6.73
CA HIS A 783 -31.64 13.20 -7.12
C HIS A 783 -32.12 13.58 -8.53
N LEU A 784 -31.96 12.70 -9.52
CA LEU A 784 -32.43 12.94 -10.89
C LEU A 784 -33.96 12.99 -10.98
N ASP A 785 -34.65 12.07 -10.32
CA ASP A 785 -36.12 12.04 -10.34
C ASP A 785 -36.71 13.31 -9.73
N ALA A 786 -36.09 13.84 -8.67
CA ALA A 786 -36.49 15.11 -8.08
C ALA A 786 -36.35 16.27 -9.08
N GLN A 787 -35.22 16.36 -9.79
CA GLN A 787 -34.99 17.41 -10.79
C GLN A 787 -35.92 17.30 -11.99
N VAL A 788 -36.23 16.09 -12.46
CA VAL A 788 -37.17 15.90 -13.57
C VAL A 788 -38.58 16.32 -13.15
N ARG A 789 -39.03 15.92 -11.96
CA ARG A 789 -40.35 16.31 -11.42
C ARG A 789 -40.45 17.82 -11.26
N GLN A 790 -39.43 18.46 -10.70
CA GLN A 790 -39.39 19.92 -10.55
C GLN A 790 -39.55 20.64 -11.90
N ARG A 791 -38.85 20.20 -12.95
CA ARG A 791 -38.98 20.78 -14.30
C ARG A 791 -40.36 20.57 -14.91
N ILE A 792 -40.96 19.39 -14.72
CA ILE A 792 -42.32 19.10 -15.18
C ILE A 792 -43.33 20.02 -14.48
N GLU A 793 -43.21 20.18 -13.16
CA GLU A 793 -44.11 21.03 -12.35
C GLU A 793 -43.96 22.52 -12.69
N ALA A 794 -42.73 22.98 -12.92
CA ALA A 794 -42.44 24.36 -13.30
C ALA A 794 -42.76 24.69 -14.77
N ALA A 795 -43.05 23.68 -15.59
CA ALA A 795 -43.10 23.81 -17.06
C ALA A 795 -41.84 24.51 -17.62
N GLU A 796 -40.69 24.15 -17.07
CA GLU A 796 -39.41 24.79 -17.36
C GLU A 796 -38.90 24.35 -18.75
N ASP A 797 -38.59 25.33 -19.61
CA ASP A 797 -37.90 25.13 -20.88
C ASP A 797 -36.59 25.92 -20.84
N ASP A 798 -35.62 25.37 -20.10
CA ASP A 798 -34.27 25.92 -19.95
C ASP A 798 -33.36 25.60 -21.16
N GLY A 799 -33.92 25.00 -22.22
CA GLY A 799 -33.18 24.58 -23.42
C GLY A 799 -32.20 23.42 -23.20
N THR A 800 -32.14 22.84 -21.99
CA THR A 800 -31.30 21.68 -21.67
C THR A 800 -31.86 20.41 -22.30
N LEU A 801 -31.01 19.38 -22.40
CA LEU A 801 -31.43 18.10 -22.94
C LEU A 801 -32.51 17.43 -22.08
N MET A 802 -32.52 17.65 -20.77
CA MET A 802 -33.57 17.15 -19.88
C MET A 802 -34.94 17.73 -20.27
N SER A 803 -35.05 19.05 -20.46
CA SER A 803 -36.27 19.74 -20.88
C SER A 803 -36.72 19.30 -22.28
N ARG A 804 -35.77 19.12 -23.20
CA ARG A 804 -36.05 18.57 -24.54
C ARG A 804 -36.57 17.14 -24.50
N PHE A 805 -36.03 16.29 -23.63
CA PHE A 805 -36.56 14.93 -23.46
C PHE A 805 -37.94 14.92 -22.81
N ILE A 806 -38.20 15.80 -21.84
CA ILE A 806 -39.56 15.97 -21.29
C ILE A 806 -40.54 16.27 -22.43
N GLN A 807 -40.23 17.24 -23.29
CA GLN A 807 -41.06 17.59 -24.44
C GLN A 807 -41.21 16.43 -25.43
N LEU A 808 -40.11 15.74 -25.77
CA LEU A 808 -40.12 14.60 -26.69
C LEU A 808 -41.06 13.49 -26.20
N PHE A 809 -40.91 13.04 -24.96
CA PHE A 809 -41.71 11.93 -24.42
C PHE A 809 -43.17 12.33 -24.19
N GLN A 810 -43.44 13.58 -23.79
CA GLN A 810 -44.82 14.07 -23.65
C GLN A 810 -45.52 14.20 -25.01
N GLN A 811 -44.89 14.85 -25.98
CA GLN A 811 -45.55 15.22 -27.24
C GLN A 811 -45.56 14.08 -28.26
N HIS A 812 -44.48 13.30 -28.31
CA HIS A 812 -44.31 12.26 -29.32
C HIS A 812 -44.76 10.87 -28.84
N TYR A 813 -44.56 10.57 -27.55
CA TYR A 813 -44.87 9.25 -26.98
C TYR A 813 -46.09 9.25 -26.05
N GLY A 814 -46.60 10.43 -25.66
CA GLY A 814 -47.76 10.55 -24.78
C GLY A 814 -47.49 10.16 -23.32
N ASP A 815 -46.23 10.10 -22.90
CA ASP A 815 -45.84 9.71 -21.55
C ASP A 815 -46.22 10.79 -20.51
N SER A 816 -46.65 10.35 -19.32
CA SER A 816 -47.00 11.24 -18.20
C SER A 816 -46.68 10.62 -16.83
N GLY A 817 -46.70 11.43 -15.77
CA GLY A 817 -46.45 10.97 -14.39
C GLY A 817 -45.09 10.27 -14.24
N ASP A 818 -45.05 9.17 -13.47
CA ASP A 818 -43.82 8.43 -13.22
C ASP A 818 -43.23 7.75 -14.48
N ALA A 819 -44.08 7.45 -15.49
CA ALA A 819 -43.60 6.89 -16.75
C ALA A 819 -42.73 7.91 -17.51
N LEU A 820 -43.16 9.17 -17.55
CA LEU A 820 -42.38 10.27 -18.12
C LEU A 820 -41.09 10.51 -17.36
N VAL A 821 -41.15 10.59 -16.02
CA VAL A 821 -39.95 10.77 -15.17
C VAL A 821 -38.92 9.69 -15.45
N LYS A 822 -39.37 8.43 -15.53
CA LYS A 822 -38.52 7.28 -15.80
C LYS A 822 -37.92 7.33 -17.22
N ALA A 823 -38.69 7.68 -18.24
CA ALA A 823 -38.23 7.77 -19.62
C ALA A 823 -37.15 8.86 -19.80
N VAL A 824 -37.39 10.04 -19.22
CA VAL A 824 -36.44 11.17 -19.20
C VAL A 824 -35.17 10.79 -18.45
N ARG A 825 -35.29 10.28 -17.21
CA ARG A 825 -34.15 9.83 -16.41
C ARG A 825 -33.28 8.84 -17.17
N GLN A 826 -33.88 7.82 -17.78
CA GLN A 826 -33.15 6.78 -18.50
C GLN A 826 -32.38 7.35 -19.71
N SER A 827 -32.98 8.32 -20.40
CA SER A 827 -32.37 8.95 -21.58
C SER A 827 -31.21 9.87 -21.20
N VAL A 828 -31.36 10.65 -20.13
CA VAL A 828 -30.28 11.49 -19.58
C VAL A 828 -29.14 10.65 -19.00
N LEU A 829 -29.45 9.61 -18.21
CA LEU A 829 -28.44 8.70 -17.64
C LEU A 829 -27.61 8.01 -18.72
N GLU A 830 -28.24 7.55 -19.80
CA GLU A 830 -27.54 6.87 -20.90
C GLU A 830 -26.46 7.74 -21.53
N LEU A 831 -26.77 9.02 -21.76
CA LEU A 831 -25.83 9.98 -22.32
C LEU A 831 -24.77 10.39 -21.31
N MET A 832 -25.19 10.72 -20.08
CA MET A 832 -24.29 11.18 -19.02
C MET A 832 -23.27 10.12 -18.61
N VAL A 833 -23.73 8.90 -18.29
CA VAL A 833 -22.84 7.81 -17.88
C VAL A 833 -21.94 7.40 -19.04
N GLY A 834 -22.46 7.36 -20.28
CA GLY A 834 -21.68 7.00 -21.45
C GLY A 834 -20.64 8.04 -21.89
N SER A 835 -20.86 9.34 -21.65
CA SER A 835 -19.98 10.40 -22.16
C SER A 835 -18.92 10.87 -21.17
N THR A 836 -19.22 10.94 -19.87
CA THR A 836 -18.41 11.69 -18.90
C THR A 836 -16.96 11.18 -18.79
N ASP A 837 -16.80 9.95 -18.32
CA ASP A 837 -15.47 9.34 -18.15
C ASP A 837 -14.82 9.02 -19.50
N THR A 838 -15.64 8.71 -20.52
CA THR A 838 -15.20 8.46 -21.90
C THR A 838 -14.50 9.70 -22.48
N THR A 839 -15.12 10.87 -22.40
CA THR A 839 -14.53 12.12 -22.91
C THR A 839 -13.32 12.53 -22.07
N ALA A 840 -13.40 12.44 -20.74
CA ALA A 840 -12.27 12.76 -19.86
C ALA A 840 -11.03 11.89 -20.19
N LYS A 841 -11.24 10.59 -20.43
CA LYS A 841 -10.17 9.70 -20.90
C LYS A 841 -9.69 10.10 -22.30
N GLY A 842 -10.59 10.49 -23.20
CA GLY A 842 -10.24 11.00 -24.53
C GLY A 842 -9.30 12.19 -24.48
N ILE A 843 -9.64 13.24 -23.71
CA ILE A 843 -8.79 14.42 -23.51
C ILE A 843 -7.41 14.00 -23.00
N SER A 844 -7.39 13.18 -21.95
CA SER A 844 -6.16 12.73 -21.29
C SER A 844 -5.24 11.94 -22.22
N MET A 845 -5.80 11.01 -23.01
CA MET A 845 -5.03 10.15 -23.91
C MET A 845 -4.53 10.91 -25.13
N VAL A 846 -5.32 11.82 -25.71
CA VAL A 846 -4.87 12.65 -26.83
C VAL A 846 -3.71 13.54 -26.42
N VAL A 847 -3.83 14.24 -25.29
CA VAL A 847 -2.74 15.07 -24.76
C VAL A 847 -1.50 14.23 -24.48
N LYS A 848 -1.65 13.10 -23.77
CA LYS A 848 -0.54 12.18 -23.49
C LYS A 848 0.17 11.74 -24.77
N SER A 849 -0.57 11.27 -25.79
CA SER A 849 0.00 10.77 -27.03
C SER A 849 0.76 11.85 -27.81
N LEU A 850 0.25 13.08 -27.85
CA LEU A 850 0.96 14.19 -28.49
C LEU A 850 2.29 14.49 -27.77
N LEU A 851 2.27 14.50 -26.44
CA LEU A 851 3.47 14.73 -25.63
C LEU A 851 4.50 13.60 -25.78
N GLU A 852 4.07 12.35 -25.90
CA GLU A 852 4.98 11.22 -26.16
C GLU A 852 5.65 11.28 -27.54
N MET A 853 4.95 11.82 -28.55
CA MET A 853 5.49 11.96 -29.90
C MET A 853 6.49 13.10 -30.04
N GLY A 854 6.28 14.22 -29.33
CA GLY A 854 7.02 15.46 -29.57
C GLY A 854 7.75 16.06 -28.38
N ASN A 855 7.58 15.52 -27.17
CA ASN A 855 7.96 16.11 -25.87
C ASN A 855 7.18 17.39 -25.48
N ASP A 856 6.59 18.09 -26.44
CA ASP A 856 5.62 19.17 -26.26
C ASP A 856 4.47 19.06 -27.28
N LEU A 857 3.36 19.76 -27.01
CA LEU A 857 2.14 19.65 -27.84
C LEU A 857 2.35 20.08 -29.30
N VAL A 858 3.15 21.12 -29.56
CA VAL A 858 3.38 21.62 -30.92
C VAL A 858 4.23 20.63 -31.69
N SER A 859 5.32 20.16 -31.09
CA SER A 859 6.19 19.14 -31.68
C SER A 859 5.43 17.83 -31.95
N GLY A 860 4.49 17.45 -31.07
CA GLY A 860 3.64 16.28 -31.26
C GLY A 860 2.73 16.41 -32.49
N LEU A 861 2.10 17.56 -32.68
CA LEU A 861 1.29 17.86 -33.87
C LEU A 861 2.12 17.91 -35.15
N GLN A 862 3.32 18.48 -35.11
CA GLN A 862 4.26 18.45 -36.23
C GLN A 862 4.61 17.01 -36.63
N PHE A 863 4.93 16.16 -35.65
CA PHE A 863 5.26 14.76 -35.88
C PHE A 863 4.11 13.98 -36.50
N LEU A 864 2.88 14.17 -36.00
CA LEU A 864 1.69 13.53 -36.56
C LEU A 864 1.43 13.95 -38.02
N ALA A 865 1.53 15.24 -38.33
CA ALA A 865 1.33 15.74 -39.69
C ALA A 865 2.38 15.20 -40.66
N ALA A 866 3.64 15.12 -40.23
CA ALA A 866 4.74 14.56 -41.02
C ALA A 866 4.65 13.04 -41.20
N SER A 867 3.91 12.35 -40.33
CA SER A 867 3.74 10.89 -40.35
C SER A 867 2.49 10.45 -41.14
N GLN A 868 1.76 11.37 -41.76
CA GLN A 868 0.59 11.04 -42.59
C GLN A 868 1.00 10.23 -43.83
N PRO A 869 0.21 9.21 -44.22
CA PRO A 869 0.43 8.48 -45.46
C PRO A 869 0.46 9.42 -46.67
N GLY A 870 1.48 9.28 -47.53
CA GLY A 870 1.67 10.13 -48.71
C GLY A 870 2.63 11.31 -48.53
N VAL A 871 3.06 11.62 -47.30
CA VAL A 871 4.15 12.57 -47.05
C VAL A 871 5.49 11.86 -47.22
N SER A 872 6.25 12.23 -48.26
CA SER A 872 7.59 11.67 -48.49
C SER A 872 8.59 12.15 -47.43
N ASP A 873 9.65 11.37 -47.17
CA ASP A 873 10.70 11.76 -46.20
C ASP A 873 11.31 13.14 -46.51
N ALA A 874 11.40 13.50 -47.79
CA ALA A 874 11.89 14.80 -48.24
C ALA A 874 10.90 15.96 -47.92
N ALA A 875 9.60 15.68 -47.86
CA ALA A 875 8.56 16.67 -47.58
C ALA A 875 8.31 16.89 -46.08
N LYS A 876 8.72 15.95 -45.22
CA LYS A 876 8.50 16.00 -43.76
C LYS A 876 8.96 17.32 -43.12
N PRO A 877 10.18 17.84 -43.35
CA PRO A 877 10.61 19.10 -42.73
C PRO A 877 9.74 20.30 -43.11
N ALA A 878 9.28 20.35 -44.36
CA ALA A 878 8.42 21.43 -44.86
C ALA A 878 7.02 21.39 -44.21
N VAL A 879 6.43 20.20 -44.10
CA VAL A 879 5.14 19.99 -43.43
C VAL A 879 5.23 20.36 -41.95
N MET A 880 6.28 19.91 -41.25
CA MET A 880 6.51 20.27 -39.85
C MET A 880 6.65 21.79 -39.66
N ALA A 881 7.38 22.47 -40.54
CA ALA A 881 7.53 23.93 -40.49
C ALA A 881 6.21 24.66 -40.73
N GLN A 882 5.40 24.20 -41.69
CA GLN A 882 4.09 24.77 -42.00
C GLN A 882 3.11 24.66 -40.81
N VAL A 883 3.05 23.50 -40.15
CA VAL A 883 2.20 23.29 -38.97
C VAL A 883 2.62 24.19 -37.82
N LYS A 884 3.93 24.27 -37.54
CA LYS A 884 4.45 25.16 -36.50
C LYS A 884 4.11 26.63 -36.79
N GLN A 885 4.33 27.09 -38.01
CA GLN A 885 4.02 28.47 -38.39
C GLN A 885 2.53 28.79 -38.27
N ALA A 886 1.65 27.87 -38.66
CA ALA A 886 0.20 28.04 -38.53
C ALA A 886 -0.24 28.11 -37.05
N LEU A 887 0.30 27.22 -36.20
CA LEU A 887 0.00 27.21 -34.76
C LEU A 887 0.55 28.46 -34.05
N GLU A 888 1.76 28.91 -34.40
CA GLU A 888 2.35 30.14 -33.86
C GLU A 888 1.55 31.38 -34.28
N ALA A 889 1.16 31.47 -35.55
CA ALA A 889 0.32 32.56 -36.06
C ALA A 889 -1.04 32.60 -35.34
N TRP A 890 -1.66 31.43 -35.15
CA TRP A 890 -2.92 31.33 -34.40
C TRP A 890 -2.74 31.73 -32.93
N ARG A 891 -1.70 31.23 -32.25
CA ARG A 891 -1.44 31.53 -30.83
C ARG A 891 -1.22 33.03 -30.58
N MET A 892 -0.53 33.72 -31.50
CA MET A 892 -0.19 35.15 -31.36
C MET A 892 -1.34 36.09 -31.75
N ALA A 893 -2.41 35.58 -32.35
CA ALA A 893 -3.56 36.37 -32.77
C ALA A 893 -4.49 36.71 -31.59
N ASP A 894 -5.19 37.85 -31.68
CA ASP A 894 -6.25 38.21 -30.74
C ASP A 894 -7.42 37.23 -30.81
N GLU A 895 -8.33 37.27 -29.84
CA GLU A 895 -9.45 36.32 -29.74
C GLU A 895 -10.37 36.33 -30.97
N SER A 896 -10.65 37.51 -31.54
CA SER A 896 -11.52 37.63 -32.73
C SER A 896 -10.86 37.04 -33.97
N THR A 897 -9.57 37.29 -34.15
CA THR A 897 -8.78 36.73 -35.25
C THR A 897 -8.60 35.22 -35.08
N ARG A 898 -8.36 34.72 -33.86
CA ARG A 898 -8.30 33.28 -33.57
C ARG A 898 -9.61 32.57 -33.93
N ALA A 899 -10.75 33.14 -33.54
CA ALA A 899 -12.06 32.61 -33.89
C ALA A 899 -12.27 32.51 -35.41
N ALA A 900 -11.82 33.51 -36.18
CA ALA A 900 -11.90 33.51 -37.64
C ALA A 900 -10.97 32.46 -38.31
N MET A 901 -9.90 32.05 -37.63
CA MET A 901 -8.95 31.03 -38.11
C MET A 901 -9.37 29.60 -37.77
N GLU A 902 -10.26 29.39 -36.79
CA GLU A 902 -10.69 28.05 -36.35
C GLU A 902 -11.21 27.15 -37.47
N PRO A 903 -12.01 27.62 -38.46
CA PRO A 903 -12.49 26.77 -39.54
C PRO A 903 -11.37 26.11 -40.36
N GLY A 904 -10.17 26.71 -40.39
CA GLY A 904 -8.98 26.12 -41.02
C GLY A 904 -8.16 25.22 -40.09
N LEU A 905 -8.22 25.44 -38.77
CA LEU A 905 -7.47 24.71 -37.76
C LEU A 905 -8.19 23.43 -37.29
N ASP A 906 -9.52 23.52 -37.14
CA ASP A 906 -10.37 22.46 -36.58
C ASP A 906 -10.23 21.12 -37.31
N PRO A 907 -10.22 21.04 -38.65
CA PRO A 907 -10.03 19.76 -39.35
C PRO A 907 -8.68 19.09 -39.07
N MET A 908 -7.62 19.90 -38.90
CA MET A 908 -6.30 19.39 -38.55
C MET A 908 -6.28 18.81 -37.14
N LEU A 909 -6.90 19.50 -36.18
CA LEU A 909 -7.01 19.01 -34.80
C LEU A 909 -7.90 17.77 -34.71
N ASP A 910 -9.01 17.72 -35.44
CA ASP A 910 -9.87 16.53 -35.50
C ASP A 910 -9.13 15.31 -36.02
N GLN A 911 -8.35 15.48 -37.09
CA GLN A 911 -7.53 14.40 -37.62
C GLN A 911 -6.47 13.94 -36.60
N ALA A 912 -5.86 14.87 -35.86
CA ALA A 912 -4.92 14.54 -34.79
C ALA A 912 -5.61 13.78 -33.65
N ILE A 913 -6.78 14.24 -33.19
CA ILE A 913 -7.60 13.58 -32.16
C ILE A 913 -7.92 12.15 -32.58
N VAL A 914 -8.48 11.95 -33.78
CA VAL A 914 -8.83 10.62 -34.30
C VAL A 914 -7.60 9.72 -34.37
N THR A 915 -6.46 10.24 -34.85
CA THR A 915 -5.22 9.46 -34.96
C THR A 915 -4.69 9.06 -33.58
N CYS A 916 -4.66 9.98 -32.61
CA CYS A 916 -4.26 9.68 -31.24
C CYS A 916 -5.20 8.65 -30.58
N LEU A 917 -6.51 8.80 -30.75
CA LEU A 917 -7.49 7.86 -30.19
C LEU A 917 -7.45 6.49 -30.88
N ARG A 918 -6.98 6.37 -32.12
CA ARG A 918 -6.71 5.07 -32.75
C ARG A 918 -5.48 4.38 -32.15
N LEU A 919 -4.45 5.15 -31.81
CA LEU A 919 -3.25 4.63 -31.18
C LEU A 919 -3.50 4.27 -29.70
N ASN A 920 -4.31 5.05 -29.01
CA ASN A 920 -4.61 4.86 -27.60
C ASN A 920 -6.12 5.10 -27.34
N PRO A 921 -6.97 4.09 -27.62
CA PRO A 921 -8.41 4.26 -27.57
C PRO A 921 -8.96 4.39 -26.16
N VAL A 922 -10.06 5.13 -26.07
CA VAL A 922 -10.84 5.26 -24.83
C VAL A 922 -11.41 3.92 -24.38
N ALA A 923 -11.94 3.14 -25.34
CA ALA A 923 -12.49 1.80 -25.14
C ALA A 923 -11.78 0.82 -26.09
N PRO A 924 -10.70 0.15 -25.66
CA PRO A 924 -9.92 -0.75 -26.51
C PRO A 924 -10.64 -2.05 -26.87
N VAL A 925 -11.66 -2.44 -26.10
CA VAL A 925 -12.36 -3.72 -26.23
C VAL A 925 -13.87 -3.52 -26.16
N LEU A 926 -14.60 -4.33 -26.92
CA LEU A 926 -16.06 -4.35 -26.96
C LEU A 926 -16.57 -5.74 -26.54
N PRO A 927 -17.16 -5.89 -25.33
CA PRO A 927 -17.67 -7.17 -24.85
C PRO A 927 -19.01 -7.56 -25.48
N ARG A 928 -19.19 -8.87 -25.72
CA ARG A 928 -20.43 -9.55 -26.05
C ARG A 928 -20.58 -10.80 -25.19
N TYR A 929 -21.80 -11.27 -24.99
CA TYR A 929 -22.09 -12.38 -24.08
C TYR A 929 -22.74 -13.53 -24.83
N CYS A 930 -22.15 -14.72 -24.71
CA CYS A 930 -22.70 -15.95 -25.28
C CYS A 930 -23.55 -16.65 -24.21
N THR A 931 -24.86 -16.42 -24.21
CA THR A 931 -25.71 -16.85 -23.09
C THR A 931 -25.98 -18.36 -23.11
N ASN A 932 -26.27 -18.93 -24.28
CA ASN A 932 -26.70 -20.33 -24.44
C ASN A 932 -25.63 -21.25 -25.04
N GLY A 933 -24.41 -20.76 -25.22
CA GLY A 933 -23.38 -21.41 -26.01
C GLY A 933 -23.63 -21.26 -27.52
N ALA A 934 -22.57 -21.35 -28.31
CA ALA A 934 -22.65 -21.21 -29.77
C ALA A 934 -21.52 -21.95 -30.47
N THR A 935 -21.79 -22.56 -31.62
CA THR A 935 -20.75 -22.96 -32.56
C THR A 935 -20.49 -21.79 -33.51
N TYR A 936 -19.26 -21.27 -33.51
CA TYR A 936 -18.84 -20.17 -34.36
C TYR A 936 -17.75 -20.65 -35.32
N THR A 937 -17.81 -20.22 -36.58
CA THR A 937 -16.76 -20.47 -37.57
C THR A 937 -16.05 -19.16 -37.87
N SER A 938 -14.75 -19.10 -37.61
CA SER A 938 -13.94 -17.91 -37.90
C SER A 938 -13.82 -17.65 -39.40
N SER A 939 -13.36 -16.46 -39.77
CA SER A 939 -13.15 -16.12 -41.19
C SER A 939 -12.07 -16.96 -41.87
N ALA A 940 -11.20 -17.63 -41.11
CA ALA A 940 -10.24 -18.62 -41.61
C ALA A 940 -10.79 -20.05 -41.70
N GLY A 941 -12.07 -20.27 -41.35
CA GLY A 941 -12.70 -21.59 -41.37
C GLY A 941 -12.47 -22.43 -40.11
N GLU A 942 -11.92 -21.85 -39.04
CA GLU A 942 -11.76 -22.55 -37.76
C GLU A 942 -13.12 -22.64 -37.06
N VAL A 943 -13.57 -23.86 -36.73
CA VAL A 943 -14.83 -24.07 -35.99
C VAL A 943 -14.54 -24.18 -34.51
N LEU A 944 -15.23 -23.36 -33.70
CA LEU A 944 -15.10 -23.32 -32.25
C LEU A 944 -16.46 -23.42 -31.57
N ASN A 945 -16.49 -24.12 -30.43
CA ASN A 945 -17.64 -24.15 -29.55
C ASN A 945 -17.40 -23.19 -28.38
N ILE A 946 -18.17 -22.11 -28.35
CA ILE A 946 -18.15 -21.11 -27.29
C ILE A 946 -19.11 -21.57 -26.21
N GLU A 947 -18.64 -21.67 -24.97
CA GLU A 947 -19.43 -22.17 -23.85
C GLU A 947 -20.55 -21.20 -23.45
N PRO A 948 -21.67 -21.71 -22.92
CA PRO A 948 -22.68 -20.89 -22.26
C PRO A 948 -22.08 -20.04 -21.14
N GLY A 949 -22.52 -18.78 -21.04
CA GLY A 949 -22.02 -17.83 -20.05
C GLY A 949 -20.66 -17.18 -20.39
N SER A 950 -20.08 -17.49 -21.55
CA SER A 950 -18.80 -16.91 -21.98
C SER A 950 -18.90 -15.43 -22.33
N VAL A 951 -17.80 -14.71 -22.13
CA VAL A 951 -17.63 -13.32 -22.57
C VAL A 951 -16.75 -13.31 -23.82
N VAL A 952 -17.24 -12.70 -24.89
CA VAL A 952 -16.53 -12.52 -26.15
C VAL A 952 -16.03 -11.07 -26.22
N LEU A 953 -14.72 -10.89 -26.28
CA LEU A 953 -14.03 -9.61 -26.24
C LEU A 953 -13.49 -9.28 -27.63
N LEU A 954 -14.06 -8.24 -28.24
CA LEU A 954 -13.68 -7.78 -29.58
C LEU A 954 -12.68 -6.63 -29.45
N VAL A 955 -11.54 -6.73 -30.10
CA VAL A 955 -10.41 -5.79 -29.96
C VAL A 955 -9.96 -5.31 -31.34
N SER A 956 -9.48 -4.08 -31.45
CA SER A 956 -8.85 -3.59 -32.70
C SER A 956 -7.39 -4.06 -32.79
N GLN A 957 -6.94 -4.47 -33.97
CA GLN A 957 -5.54 -4.81 -34.23
C GLN A 957 -4.60 -3.62 -34.04
N VAL A 958 -5.02 -2.41 -34.45
CA VAL A 958 -4.26 -1.17 -34.24
C VAL A 958 -4.01 -0.95 -32.74
N THR A 959 -5.04 -1.17 -31.93
CA THR A 959 -4.96 -1.03 -30.47
C THR A 959 -4.00 -2.04 -29.84
N MET A 960 -4.04 -3.31 -30.28
CA MET A 960 -3.08 -4.31 -29.82
C MET A 960 -1.66 -4.05 -30.32
N GLY A 961 -1.50 -3.56 -31.56
CA GLY A 961 -0.23 -3.28 -32.20
C GLY A 961 0.50 -2.04 -31.65
N ALA A 962 -0.23 -1.09 -31.08
CA ALA A 962 0.35 0.07 -30.39
C ALA A 962 1.26 -0.34 -29.23
N ASN A 963 0.91 -1.43 -28.51
CA ASN A 963 1.73 -1.98 -27.42
C ASN A 963 2.94 -2.80 -27.89
N LEU A 964 2.96 -3.26 -29.16
CA LEU A 964 4.00 -4.12 -29.73
C LEU A 964 4.96 -3.38 -30.69
N LYS A 965 5.07 -2.05 -30.55
CA LYS A 965 5.89 -1.15 -31.39
C LYS A 965 5.48 -1.21 -32.88
N HIS A 966 4.35 -0.59 -33.19
CA HIS A 966 3.94 -0.11 -34.52
C HIS A 966 3.96 -1.13 -35.68
N GLN A 967 3.36 -2.32 -35.48
CA GLN A 967 3.25 -3.32 -36.55
C GLN A 967 2.01 -3.16 -37.45
N VAL A 968 1.00 -2.38 -37.04
CA VAL A 968 -0.27 -2.19 -37.78
C VAL A 968 -0.55 -0.69 -37.95
N SER A 969 -0.83 -0.26 -39.19
CA SER A 969 -1.11 1.14 -39.51
C SER A 969 -2.52 1.53 -39.01
N PRO A 970 -2.67 2.66 -38.27
CA PRO A 970 -3.99 3.15 -37.81
C PRO A 970 -5.01 3.43 -38.91
N GLN A 971 -4.60 3.50 -40.18
CA GLN A 971 -5.46 3.80 -41.31
C GLN A 971 -6.10 2.56 -41.94
N GLN A 972 -5.69 1.35 -41.54
CA GLN A 972 -6.11 0.09 -42.17
C GLN A 972 -7.29 -0.60 -41.48
N GLU A 973 -7.79 -0.06 -40.37
CA GLU A 973 -8.87 -0.65 -39.57
C GLU A 973 -9.91 0.41 -39.17
N PRO A 974 -11.23 0.14 -39.29
CA PRO A 974 -12.27 1.06 -38.82
C PRO A 974 -12.25 1.19 -37.30
N PHE A 975 -12.45 2.40 -36.78
CA PHE A 975 -12.55 2.62 -35.34
C PHE A 975 -13.83 1.95 -34.82
N ILE A 976 -13.69 1.04 -33.84
CA ILE A 976 -14.83 0.27 -33.28
C ILE A 976 -15.92 1.23 -32.75
N PHE A 977 -15.48 2.35 -32.18
CA PHE A 977 -16.29 3.48 -31.77
C PHE A 977 -16.13 4.58 -32.85
N MET A 978 -17.04 5.54 -33.02
CA MET A 978 -16.92 6.67 -33.97
C MET A 978 -17.07 6.39 -35.49
N ASP A 979 -16.45 5.37 -36.09
CA ASP A 979 -16.37 5.25 -37.58
C ASP A 979 -17.51 4.44 -38.21
N GLY A 980 -18.75 4.93 -38.18
CA GLY A 980 -19.86 4.37 -38.98
C GLY A 980 -20.15 2.87 -38.75
N THR A 981 -19.63 2.30 -37.67
CA THR A 981 -19.86 0.92 -37.28
C THR A 981 -21.27 0.77 -36.71
N PRO A 982 -21.80 -0.46 -36.61
CA PRO A 982 -23.06 -0.71 -35.89
C PRO A 982 -23.06 -0.23 -34.42
N HIS A 983 -21.90 0.18 -33.90
CA HIS A 983 -21.68 0.66 -32.54
C HIS A 983 -21.34 2.17 -32.45
N ALA A 984 -21.66 2.95 -33.50
CA ALA A 984 -21.48 4.40 -33.49
C ALA A 984 -22.22 5.08 -32.32
N CYS A 985 -21.46 5.88 -31.55
CA CYS A 985 -21.89 6.60 -30.35
C CYS A 985 -22.57 7.94 -30.71
N MET A 986 -23.73 8.22 -30.13
CA MET A 986 -24.44 9.50 -30.32
C MET A 986 -23.70 10.69 -29.70
N GLY A 987 -22.88 10.45 -28.67
CA GLY A 987 -22.08 11.49 -28.01
C GLY A 987 -20.82 11.89 -28.77
N HIS A 988 -20.54 11.33 -29.94
CA HIS A 988 -19.31 11.58 -30.70
C HIS A 988 -19.07 13.08 -30.97
N HIS A 989 -20.12 13.80 -31.40
CA HIS A 989 -20.01 15.23 -31.72
C HIS A 989 -19.71 16.09 -30.48
N VAL A 990 -20.26 15.72 -29.32
CA VAL A 990 -19.99 16.40 -28.05
C VAL A 990 -18.55 16.12 -27.61
N ALA A 991 -18.13 14.85 -27.59
CA ALA A 991 -16.80 14.45 -27.16
C ALA A 991 -15.69 15.04 -28.04
N MET A 992 -15.86 15.04 -29.37
CA MET A 992 -14.89 15.65 -30.29
C MET A 992 -14.72 17.14 -30.03
N LEU A 993 -15.82 17.85 -29.78
CA LEU A 993 -15.78 19.27 -29.46
C LEU A 993 -15.06 19.52 -28.14
N GLU A 994 -15.40 18.79 -27.07
CA GLU A 994 -14.74 18.91 -25.76
C GLU A 994 -13.22 18.67 -25.85
N ILE A 995 -12.80 17.61 -26.56
CA ILE A 995 -11.37 17.32 -26.75
C ILE A 995 -10.69 18.43 -27.56
N ARG A 996 -11.33 18.93 -28.61
CA ARG A 996 -10.78 20.00 -29.45
C ARG A 996 -10.62 21.30 -28.68
N GLU A 997 -11.62 21.70 -27.90
CA GLU A 997 -11.56 22.93 -27.11
C GLU A 997 -10.54 22.83 -25.97
N ALA A 998 -10.40 21.65 -25.34
CA ALA A 998 -9.31 21.40 -24.38
C ALA A 998 -7.92 21.57 -25.02
N LEU A 999 -7.71 21.00 -26.21
CA LEU A 999 -6.45 21.13 -26.96
C LEU A 999 -6.17 22.58 -27.35
N LYS A 1000 -7.18 23.29 -27.90
CA LYS A 1000 -7.05 24.70 -28.25
C LYS A 1000 -6.61 25.53 -27.05
N MET A 1001 -7.25 25.34 -25.89
CA MET A 1001 -6.87 26.04 -24.66
C MET A 1001 -5.40 25.80 -24.31
N LEU A 1002 -4.95 24.54 -24.31
CA LEU A 1002 -3.55 24.20 -24.03
C LEU A 1002 -2.58 24.79 -25.07
N LEU A 1003 -2.96 24.83 -26.35
CA LEU A 1003 -2.15 25.41 -27.42
C LEU A 1003 -2.02 26.95 -27.33
N THR A 1004 -2.90 27.62 -26.58
CA THR A 1004 -2.72 29.05 -26.28
C THR A 1004 -1.54 29.32 -25.35
N LEU A 1005 -1.04 28.28 -24.65
CA LEU A 1005 0.01 28.39 -23.66
C LEU A 1005 1.38 28.06 -24.28
N PRO A 1006 2.46 28.75 -23.86
CA PRO A 1006 3.78 28.48 -24.37
C PRO A 1006 4.34 27.17 -23.78
N ASN A 1007 4.81 26.28 -24.67
CA ASN A 1007 5.66 25.13 -24.33
C ASN A 1007 5.05 24.17 -23.29
N VAL A 1008 3.78 23.80 -23.49
CA VAL A 1008 3.09 22.80 -22.65
C VAL A 1008 3.76 21.43 -22.84
N ARG A 1009 4.30 20.89 -21.74
CA ARG A 1009 5.08 19.65 -21.68
C ARG A 1009 4.83 18.87 -20.38
N PRO A 1010 5.21 17.58 -20.28
CA PRO A 1010 5.13 16.86 -19.02
C PRO A 1010 5.97 17.52 -17.91
N ALA A 1011 5.52 17.42 -16.66
CA ALA A 1011 6.34 17.78 -15.51
C ALA A 1011 7.57 16.86 -15.40
N ALA A 1012 8.62 17.31 -14.72
CA ALA A 1012 9.82 16.51 -14.55
C ALA A 1012 9.59 15.32 -13.60
N GLY A 1013 10.22 14.18 -13.91
CA GLY A 1013 10.13 12.94 -13.14
C GLY A 1013 8.75 12.28 -13.21
N ASN A 1014 8.48 11.39 -12.25
CA ASN A 1014 7.26 10.56 -12.23
C ASN A 1014 5.94 11.37 -12.18
N LEU A 1015 6.00 12.67 -11.84
CA LEU A 1015 4.84 13.54 -11.86
C LEU A 1015 4.35 13.82 -13.29
N GLY A 1016 5.24 13.79 -14.28
CA GLY A 1016 4.89 13.95 -15.69
C GLY A 1016 4.36 12.68 -16.36
N ASP A 1017 4.46 11.53 -15.70
CA ASP A 1017 3.98 10.26 -16.21
C ASP A 1017 2.49 10.08 -15.90
N MET A 1018 1.73 9.60 -16.89
CA MET A 1018 0.31 9.31 -16.68
C MET A 1018 0.14 8.08 -15.80
N THR A 1019 -0.51 8.28 -14.65
CA THR A 1019 -0.97 7.21 -13.78
C THR A 1019 -2.41 6.81 -14.13
N PHE A 1020 -2.81 5.59 -13.79
CA PHE A 1020 -4.14 5.05 -14.10
C PHE A 1020 -4.80 4.47 -12.83
N LYS A 1021 -6.12 4.54 -12.68
CA LYS A 1021 -6.92 3.84 -11.64
C LYS A 1021 -8.12 3.21 -12.34
N TYR A 1022 -8.38 1.91 -12.13
CA TYR A 1022 -9.37 1.14 -12.90
C TYR A 1022 -9.22 1.32 -14.43
N ASN A 1023 -7.98 1.47 -14.93
CA ASN A 1023 -7.66 1.78 -16.34
C ASN A 1023 -8.28 3.06 -16.92
N MET A 1024 -8.69 3.94 -16.02
CA MET A 1024 -8.98 5.33 -16.31
C MET A 1024 -7.75 6.17 -15.95
N PRO A 1025 -7.40 7.18 -16.75
CA PRO A 1025 -6.41 8.18 -16.37
C PRO A 1025 -6.69 8.68 -14.94
N ALA A 1026 -5.69 8.65 -14.08
CA ALA A 1026 -5.81 9.05 -12.68
C ALA A 1026 -5.16 10.40 -12.45
N SER A 1027 -3.90 10.55 -12.87
CA SER A 1027 -3.18 11.82 -12.78
C SER A 1027 -2.01 11.91 -13.76
N MET A 1028 -1.77 13.10 -14.29
CA MET A 1028 -0.57 13.50 -15.03
C MET A 1028 -0.37 15.01 -14.87
N LEU A 1029 0.81 15.44 -14.40
CA LEU A 1029 1.11 16.86 -14.21
C LEU A 1029 1.78 17.44 -15.46
N LEU A 1030 1.22 18.52 -15.97
CA LEU A 1030 1.77 19.31 -17.07
C LEU A 1030 2.48 20.55 -16.54
N ARG A 1031 3.41 21.10 -17.35
CA ARG A 1031 4.08 22.38 -17.13
C ARG A 1031 4.04 23.22 -18.39
N CYS A 1032 3.98 24.53 -18.24
CA CYS A 1032 4.15 25.50 -19.31
C CYS A 1032 5.23 26.53 -18.92
N ASP A 1033 5.72 27.29 -19.90
CA ASP A 1033 6.58 28.44 -19.59
C ASP A 1033 5.72 29.55 -18.95
N ARG A 1034 6.24 30.24 -17.93
CA ARG A 1034 5.53 31.35 -17.28
C ARG A 1034 5.52 32.56 -18.20
N ALA A 1035 4.45 33.36 -18.14
CA ALA A 1035 4.49 34.70 -18.71
C ALA A 1035 5.46 35.54 -17.87
N ASP A 1036 6.46 36.15 -18.51
CA ASP A 1036 7.39 37.11 -17.88
C ASP A 1036 6.65 38.36 -17.37
#